data_AF-A0A2M9A5T8-F1
#
_entry.id   AF-A0A2M9A5T8-F1
#
_cell.length_a   1.000
_cell.length_b   1.000
_cell.length_c   1.000
_cell.angle_alpha   90.00
_cell.angle_beta   90.00
_cell.angle_gamma   90.00
#
_symmetry.space_group_name_H-M   'P 1'
#
loop_
_entity.id
_entity.type
_entity.pdbx_description
1 polymer ?
#
loop_
_entity_poly.entity_id
_entity_poly.type
_entity_poly.pdbx_seq_one_letter_code
_entity_poly.pdbx_strand_id
1 'polypeptide(L)'
;MRFGDISCFQSGVAVPVFSLHSKDSVGIGEFLDLVPFGDWAKKCGLNVIQILPVNDTGYESSPYSARSAFALNPAFIRLQIIRGAEAFDSDIKALQKKYAGTSKVHYSDIAREKREILRKIFDANYTQLNRNVALSKWIEANPWVKPYAVYAMLKEKNGEASWRSWSEDRDPTALRISALLRKSHKDALFQCWMQFEAEAQFKVASNKLTEMGIRIKGDIPILINEDSADVWCNRQYFSLDDRAGAPPDMYSYSGQNWGFPTYRWDVLEQENFKWWRDRLAQASKFYHAYRIDHVLGFFRIWAIPQNQRTGILGHFSPAIPVSLSTLTSAGFKKETIEYLQNPNMSKNQLRAFLGDATDACVSKYFELLPGTNDRYILKPEFNCESAVLDTAEEQWIKDGLLKVLWNRIFVPGTPEGEYYPYWYWYNTQVLGTLPQEEQKKLGEILHANEAAQDSLWYANGKKLLSVLANETDMVVCAEDLGAVPHCVPSVLGELSINSLRVERWARNWDAPGQPYFEVSEYPRLSVATTSVHDSSTILGLWQEDGFDRNFFWKNHMHMASEAPQALTPDMVEAVMRNIYKANSLFVIPSMQDYLALSSSWTPKDPGDERVNTPGTVGPQNWSYKLPCSLEELEANTALSATIAKLTDERARRPLR
;
A
#
# COMPACT_ATOMS: atom_id res chain seq x y z
N MET A 1 -6.56 -26.37 1.49
CA MET A 1 -5.69 -25.20 1.72
C MET A 1 -4.36 -25.39 1.01
N ARG A 2 -3.98 -24.46 0.13
CA ARG A 2 -2.70 -24.46 -0.60
C ARG A 2 -1.53 -24.30 0.37
N PHE A 3 -1.74 -23.60 1.48
CA PHE A 3 -0.76 -23.47 2.56
C PHE A 3 -0.41 -24.83 3.22
N GLY A 4 -1.36 -25.77 3.22
CA GLY A 4 -1.30 -27.00 4.03
C GLY A 4 -1.79 -26.78 5.46
N ASP A 5 -1.73 -27.83 6.28
CA ASP A 5 -2.15 -27.77 7.68
C ASP A 5 -1.14 -27.00 8.53
N ILE A 6 -1.64 -26.12 9.41
CA ILE A 6 -0.80 -25.35 10.32
C ILE A 6 -0.78 -26.05 11.68
N SER A 7 0.19 -26.95 11.85
CA SER A 7 0.36 -27.75 13.08
C SER A 7 1.38 -27.17 14.07
N CYS A 8 2.10 -26.11 13.69
CA CYS A 8 3.04 -25.40 14.54
C CYS A 8 3.02 -23.89 14.25
N PHE A 9 3.66 -23.11 15.12
CA PHE A 9 3.92 -21.70 14.83
C PHE A 9 4.76 -21.54 13.57
N GLN A 10 4.41 -20.55 12.76
CA GLN A 10 5.12 -20.22 11.52
C GLN A 10 6.17 -19.14 11.79
N SER A 11 7.32 -19.28 11.14
CA SER A 11 8.46 -18.37 11.25
C SER A 11 8.94 -18.02 9.85
N GLY A 12 9.00 -16.73 9.55
CA GLY A 12 9.31 -16.27 8.21
C GLY A 12 10.25 -15.08 8.15
N VAL A 13 10.49 -14.65 6.92
CA VAL A 13 11.29 -13.48 6.56
C VAL A 13 10.55 -12.68 5.50
N ALA A 14 10.49 -11.36 5.68
CA ALA A 14 9.99 -10.44 4.67
C ALA A 14 11.14 -9.83 3.87
N VAL A 15 11.07 -9.94 2.54
CA VAL A 15 12.08 -9.39 1.63
C VAL A 15 11.45 -8.94 0.31
N PRO A 16 11.75 -7.73 -0.19
CA PRO A 16 11.39 -7.36 -1.55
C PRO A 16 12.19 -8.18 -2.56
N VAL A 17 11.54 -8.75 -3.59
CA VAL A 17 12.24 -9.56 -4.61
C VAL A 17 13.36 -8.77 -5.28
N PHE A 18 13.12 -7.49 -5.59
CA PHE A 18 14.12 -6.63 -6.22
C PHE A 18 15.42 -6.48 -5.40
N SER A 19 15.36 -6.65 -4.08
CA SER A 19 16.51 -6.47 -3.18
C SER A 19 17.49 -7.62 -3.20
N LEU A 20 17.06 -8.81 -3.66
CA LEU A 20 17.93 -9.99 -3.76
C LEU A 20 18.97 -9.80 -4.85
N HIS A 21 20.11 -10.48 -4.73
CA HIS A 21 21.04 -10.66 -5.85
C HIS A 21 21.90 -11.90 -5.65
N SER A 22 22.15 -12.61 -6.74
CA SER A 22 23.08 -13.72 -6.84
C SER A 22 24.10 -13.43 -7.94
N LYS A 23 25.06 -14.32 -8.14
CA LYS A 23 26.00 -14.24 -9.27
C LYS A 23 25.33 -14.25 -10.65
N ASP A 24 24.09 -14.76 -10.73
CA ASP A 24 23.33 -14.86 -11.98
C ASP A 24 22.45 -13.62 -12.22
N SER A 25 22.12 -12.86 -11.17
CA SER A 25 21.29 -11.66 -11.27
C SER A 25 21.96 -10.56 -12.10
N VAL A 26 21.16 -9.75 -12.80
CA VAL A 26 21.64 -8.65 -13.66
C VAL A 26 21.67 -7.29 -12.97
N GLY A 27 21.64 -7.26 -11.63
CA GLY A 27 21.61 -6.03 -10.81
C GLY A 27 20.30 -5.80 -10.03
N ILE A 28 19.30 -6.65 -10.26
CA ILE A 28 18.03 -6.70 -9.54
C ILE A 28 17.73 -8.17 -9.21
N GLY A 29 17.06 -8.44 -8.10
CA GLY A 29 16.62 -9.79 -7.79
C GLY A 29 15.52 -10.26 -8.75
N GLU A 30 15.58 -11.53 -9.11
CA GLU A 30 14.73 -12.17 -10.11
C GLU A 30 13.90 -13.28 -9.47
N PHE A 31 12.84 -13.75 -10.13
CA PHE A 31 11.98 -14.79 -9.55
C PHE A 31 12.75 -16.05 -9.15
N LEU A 32 13.77 -16.43 -9.92
CA LEU A 32 14.58 -17.61 -9.65
C LEU A 32 15.61 -17.41 -8.52
N ASP A 33 15.88 -16.18 -8.09
CA ASP A 33 16.70 -15.90 -6.90
C ASP A 33 15.98 -16.30 -5.60
N LEU A 34 14.65 -16.43 -5.64
CA LEU A 34 13.87 -16.96 -4.52
C LEU A 34 14.26 -18.39 -4.15
N VAL A 35 14.78 -19.19 -5.09
CA VAL A 35 15.17 -20.59 -4.84
C VAL A 35 16.40 -20.68 -3.93
N PRO A 36 17.58 -20.11 -4.27
CA PRO A 36 18.71 -20.11 -3.36
C PRO A 36 18.44 -19.32 -2.06
N PHE A 37 17.60 -18.28 -2.10
CA PHE A 37 17.15 -17.62 -0.87
C PHE A 37 16.32 -18.58 0.01
N GLY A 38 15.49 -19.44 -0.60
CA GLY A 38 14.78 -20.53 0.06
C GLY A 38 15.70 -21.56 0.69
N ASP A 39 16.79 -21.94 0.02
CA ASP A 39 17.79 -22.85 0.58
C ASP A 39 18.41 -22.28 1.86
N TRP A 40 18.72 -20.98 1.88
CA TRP A 40 19.14 -20.28 3.10
C TRP A 40 18.04 -20.26 4.17
N ALA A 41 16.81 -19.85 3.80
CA ALA A 41 15.69 -19.79 4.73
C ALA A 41 15.42 -21.15 5.42
N LYS A 42 15.53 -22.24 4.67
CA LYS A 42 15.42 -23.61 5.18
C LYS A 42 16.50 -23.93 6.22
N LYS A 43 17.75 -23.53 5.99
CA LYS A 43 18.86 -23.70 6.97
C LYS A 43 18.59 -22.95 8.28
N CYS A 44 17.92 -21.82 8.19
CA CYS A 44 17.49 -21.01 9.34
C CYS A 44 16.22 -21.54 10.04
N GLY A 45 15.60 -22.62 9.56
CA GLY A 45 14.31 -23.11 10.07
C GLY A 45 13.12 -22.21 9.75
N LEU A 46 13.29 -21.25 8.82
CA LEU A 46 12.21 -20.40 8.33
C LEU A 46 11.37 -21.17 7.31
N ASN A 47 10.05 -21.06 7.42
CA ASN A 47 9.09 -21.77 6.57
C ASN A 47 8.15 -20.83 5.79
N VAL A 48 8.27 -19.52 5.95
CA VAL A 48 7.52 -18.52 5.16
C VAL A 48 8.47 -17.47 4.59
N ILE A 49 8.34 -17.19 3.30
CA ILE A 49 8.95 -16.02 2.65
C ILE A 49 7.82 -15.06 2.29
N GLN A 50 7.82 -13.88 2.89
CA GLN A 50 6.93 -12.79 2.50
C GLN A 50 7.61 -11.89 1.48
N ILE A 51 6.89 -11.59 0.40
CA ILE A 51 7.35 -10.67 -0.65
C ILE A 51 6.39 -9.49 -0.80
N LEU A 52 6.91 -8.37 -1.29
CA LEU A 52 6.12 -7.24 -1.76
C LEU A 52 5.37 -7.60 -3.07
N PRO A 53 4.44 -6.76 -3.56
CA PRO A 53 3.80 -6.99 -4.85
C PRO A 53 4.85 -7.15 -5.96
N VAL A 54 4.62 -8.09 -6.87
CA VAL A 54 5.50 -8.37 -8.02
C VAL A 54 4.80 -8.09 -9.35
N ASN A 55 3.78 -7.24 -9.30
CA ASN A 55 3.01 -6.84 -10.46
C ASN A 55 3.81 -5.90 -11.37
N ASP A 56 3.45 -5.84 -12.65
CA ASP A 56 4.10 -4.96 -13.62
C ASP A 56 3.89 -3.48 -13.28
N THR A 57 4.97 -2.76 -13.03
CA THR A 57 5.01 -1.31 -12.78
C THR A 57 5.65 -0.55 -13.95
N GLY A 58 6.08 -1.26 -14.99
CA GLY A 58 6.96 -0.74 -16.04
C GLY A 58 8.26 -0.23 -15.46
N TYR A 59 8.51 1.08 -15.59
CA TYR A 59 9.76 1.72 -15.15
C TYR A 59 9.67 2.40 -13.78
N GLU A 60 8.49 2.35 -13.14
CA GLU A 60 8.28 2.85 -11.78
C GLU A 60 8.76 1.83 -10.76
N SER A 61 9.52 2.26 -9.75
CA SER A 61 10.09 1.34 -8.75
C SER A 61 9.09 0.91 -7.68
N SER A 62 8.01 1.68 -7.47
CA SER A 62 6.99 1.39 -6.46
C SER A 62 6.17 0.15 -6.81
N PRO A 63 6.21 -0.93 -6.01
CA PRO A 63 5.39 -2.13 -6.21
C PRO A 63 3.87 -1.87 -6.14
N TYR A 64 3.47 -0.78 -5.49
CA TYR A 64 2.06 -0.41 -5.28
C TYR A 64 1.49 0.43 -6.45
N SER A 65 2.33 0.81 -7.42
CA SER A 65 1.93 1.57 -8.61
C SER A 65 1.72 0.68 -9.84
N ALA A 66 1.17 -0.51 -9.65
CA ALA A 66 1.02 -1.51 -10.69
C ALA A 66 0.15 -1.02 -11.87
N ARG A 67 0.62 -1.30 -13.09
CA ARG A 67 -0.09 -1.11 -14.37
C ARG A 67 -1.13 -2.19 -14.62
N SER A 68 -1.06 -3.29 -13.87
CA SER A 68 -2.16 -4.24 -13.79
C SER A 68 -2.15 -5.05 -12.50
N ALA A 69 -3.35 -5.36 -12.00
CA ALA A 69 -3.59 -6.29 -10.89
C ALA A 69 -3.17 -7.74 -11.19
N PHE A 70 -2.99 -8.09 -12.48
CA PHE A 70 -2.77 -9.46 -12.95
C PHE A 70 -1.35 -9.70 -13.49
N ALA A 71 -0.83 -8.72 -14.23
CA ALA A 71 0.46 -8.83 -14.92
C ALA A 71 1.61 -8.90 -13.92
N LEU A 72 2.57 -9.78 -14.17
CA LEU A 72 3.83 -9.90 -13.44
C LEU A 72 4.88 -8.96 -14.04
N ASN A 73 5.80 -8.48 -13.21
CA ASN A 73 6.83 -7.55 -13.63
C ASN A 73 7.92 -8.21 -14.49
N PRO A 74 8.13 -7.79 -15.76
CA PRO A 74 9.19 -8.35 -16.60
C PRO A 74 10.61 -8.11 -16.07
N ALA A 75 10.81 -7.12 -15.18
CA ALA A 75 12.10 -6.87 -14.55
C ALA A 75 12.62 -8.07 -13.73
N PHE A 76 11.72 -8.97 -13.29
CA PHE A 76 12.06 -10.15 -12.49
C PHE A 76 12.31 -11.42 -13.33
N ILE A 77 12.25 -11.34 -14.66
CA ILE A 77 12.55 -12.46 -15.57
C ILE A 77 14.07 -12.66 -15.64
N ARG A 78 14.56 -13.87 -15.37
CA ARG A 78 15.94 -14.26 -15.65
C ARG A 78 16.17 -14.44 -17.15
N LEU A 79 17.01 -13.59 -17.74
CA LEU A 79 17.26 -13.55 -19.19
C LEU A 79 17.99 -14.80 -19.69
N GLN A 80 18.95 -15.29 -18.91
CA GLN A 80 19.91 -16.34 -19.27
C GLN A 80 19.25 -17.69 -19.59
N ILE A 81 18.05 -17.93 -19.06
CA ILE A 81 17.34 -19.20 -19.24
C ILE A 81 16.25 -19.13 -20.32
N ILE A 82 16.04 -17.95 -20.92
CA ILE A 82 15.08 -17.79 -22.00
C ILE A 82 15.63 -18.47 -23.25
N ARG A 83 14.79 -19.24 -23.94
CA ARG A 83 15.17 -19.87 -25.20
C ARG A 83 15.59 -18.81 -26.24
N GLY A 84 16.78 -18.95 -26.81
CA GLY A 84 17.33 -18.00 -27.78
C GLY A 84 18.14 -16.87 -27.15
N ALA A 85 18.25 -16.82 -25.82
CA ALA A 85 19.07 -15.83 -25.11
C ALA A 85 20.58 -16.02 -25.35
N GLU A 86 21.02 -17.22 -25.74
CA GLU A 86 22.42 -17.52 -26.04
C GLU A 86 23.01 -16.62 -27.13
N ALA A 87 22.19 -16.14 -28.07
CA ALA A 87 22.59 -15.21 -29.12
C ALA A 87 22.84 -13.77 -28.59
N PHE A 88 22.44 -13.48 -27.36
CA PHE A 88 22.52 -12.17 -26.71
C PHE A 88 23.30 -12.22 -25.38
N ASP A 89 24.09 -13.28 -25.16
CA ASP A 89 24.90 -13.47 -23.95
C ASP A 89 25.85 -12.28 -23.68
N SER A 90 26.39 -11.65 -24.73
CA SER A 90 27.22 -10.45 -24.60
C SER A 90 26.46 -9.27 -24.00
N ASP A 91 25.20 -9.06 -24.40
CA ASP A 91 24.36 -7.98 -23.90
C ASP A 91 23.99 -8.25 -22.44
N ILE A 92 23.64 -9.50 -22.11
CA ILE A 92 23.30 -9.93 -20.75
C ILE A 92 24.51 -9.76 -19.81
N LYS A 93 25.70 -10.19 -20.22
CA LYS A 93 26.94 -10.01 -19.43
C LYS A 93 27.34 -8.56 -19.29
N ALA A 94 27.12 -7.72 -20.32
CA ALA A 94 27.35 -6.29 -20.22
C ALA A 94 26.43 -5.66 -19.16
N LEU A 95 25.16 -6.07 -19.12
CA LEU A 95 24.19 -5.64 -18.12
C LEU A 95 24.61 -6.07 -16.70
N GLN A 96 24.96 -7.35 -16.51
CA GLN A 96 25.48 -7.87 -15.24
C GLN A 96 26.69 -7.07 -14.75
N LYS A 97 27.66 -6.82 -15.63
CA LYS A 97 28.87 -6.06 -15.30
C LYS A 97 28.56 -4.61 -14.93
N LYS A 98 27.60 -3.98 -15.61
CA LYS A 98 27.22 -2.58 -15.37
C LYS A 98 26.65 -2.36 -13.97
N TYR A 99 25.85 -3.30 -13.47
CA TYR A 99 25.20 -3.20 -12.16
C TYR A 99 25.85 -4.06 -11.07
N ALA A 100 26.96 -4.73 -11.40
CA ALA A 100 27.78 -5.43 -10.42
C ALA A 100 28.30 -4.43 -9.36
N GLY A 101 28.11 -4.76 -8.08
CA GLY A 101 28.62 -3.95 -6.97
C GLY A 101 27.89 -2.64 -6.67
N THR A 102 26.76 -2.33 -7.34
CA THR A 102 25.93 -1.19 -6.91
C THR A 102 25.35 -1.45 -5.51
N SER A 103 25.29 -0.41 -4.67
CA SER A 103 24.69 -0.50 -3.32
C SER A 103 23.16 -0.36 -3.32
N LYS A 104 22.58 0.10 -4.43
CA LYS A 104 21.14 0.25 -4.64
C LYS A 104 20.71 -0.38 -5.96
N VAL A 105 19.43 -0.68 -6.07
CA VAL A 105 18.78 -1.16 -7.29
C VAL A 105 18.48 0.05 -8.19
N HIS A 106 19.10 0.08 -9.36
CA HIS A 106 18.82 1.09 -10.41
C HIS A 106 17.60 0.67 -11.23
N TYR A 107 16.44 0.60 -10.55
CA TYR A 107 15.26 -0.11 -11.04
C TYR A 107 14.84 0.29 -12.46
N SER A 108 14.64 1.59 -12.70
CA SER A 108 14.13 2.11 -13.98
C SER A 108 15.06 1.77 -15.15
N ASP A 109 16.37 1.93 -14.96
CA ASP A 109 17.37 1.61 -15.99
C ASP A 109 17.46 0.11 -16.25
N ILE A 110 17.50 -0.71 -15.19
CA ILE A 110 17.53 -2.17 -15.32
C ILE A 110 16.27 -2.67 -16.03
N ALA A 111 15.08 -2.19 -15.65
CA ALA A 111 13.82 -2.59 -16.28
C ALA A 111 13.79 -2.25 -17.77
N ARG A 112 14.28 -1.06 -18.16
CA ARG A 112 14.41 -0.62 -19.56
C ARG A 112 15.40 -1.50 -20.34
N GLU A 113 16.61 -1.68 -19.84
CA GLU A 113 17.67 -2.44 -20.53
C GLU A 113 17.33 -3.93 -20.64
N LYS A 114 16.73 -4.53 -19.60
CA LYS A 114 16.21 -5.90 -19.67
C LYS A 114 15.12 -6.02 -20.73
N ARG A 115 14.19 -5.06 -20.81
CA ARG A 115 13.14 -5.05 -21.83
C ARG A 115 13.72 -4.95 -23.24
N GLU A 116 14.76 -4.15 -23.46
CA GLU A 116 15.46 -4.06 -24.74
C GLU A 116 16.06 -5.42 -25.16
N ILE A 117 16.73 -6.12 -24.23
CA ILE A 117 17.28 -7.46 -24.50
C ILE A 117 16.15 -8.46 -24.77
N LEU A 118 15.07 -8.45 -23.98
CA LEU A 118 13.88 -9.27 -24.20
C LEU A 118 13.29 -9.03 -25.60
N ARG A 119 13.22 -7.77 -26.04
CA ARG A 119 12.74 -7.42 -27.38
C ARG A 119 13.63 -8.01 -28.46
N LYS A 120 14.96 -7.93 -28.32
CA LYS A 120 15.91 -8.55 -29.27
C LYS A 120 15.72 -10.07 -29.34
N ILE A 121 15.61 -10.74 -28.19
CA ILE A 121 15.36 -12.20 -28.11
C ILE A 121 14.03 -12.54 -28.81
N PHE A 122 12.97 -11.80 -28.51
CA PHE A 122 11.66 -12.01 -29.13
C PHE A 122 11.70 -11.83 -30.65
N ASP A 123 12.31 -10.74 -31.12
CA ASP A 123 12.39 -10.42 -32.56
C ASP A 123 13.17 -11.48 -33.35
N ALA A 124 14.28 -11.96 -32.80
CA ALA A 124 15.08 -13.04 -33.39
C ALA A 124 14.31 -14.38 -33.47
N ASN A 125 13.36 -14.61 -32.56
CA ASN A 125 12.60 -15.85 -32.46
C ASN A 125 11.13 -15.72 -32.89
N TYR A 126 10.73 -14.58 -33.46
CA TYR A 126 9.32 -14.23 -33.68
C TYR A 126 8.56 -15.29 -34.49
N THR A 127 9.13 -15.80 -35.58
CA THR A 127 8.46 -16.81 -36.43
C THR A 127 8.09 -18.08 -35.66
N GLN A 128 8.97 -18.49 -34.73
CA GLN A 128 8.72 -19.65 -33.87
C GLN A 128 7.69 -19.32 -32.77
N LEU A 129 7.85 -18.19 -32.09
CA LEU A 129 6.96 -17.76 -31.01
C LEU A 129 5.53 -17.51 -31.51
N ASN A 130 5.37 -16.94 -32.70
CA ASN A 130 4.07 -16.71 -33.33
C ASN A 130 3.31 -18.02 -33.66
N ARG A 131 4.03 -19.15 -33.75
CA ARG A 131 3.44 -20.49 -33.97
C ARG A 131 3.49 -21.36 -32.71
N ASN A 132 3.88 -20.79 -31.56
CA ASN A 132 4.03 -21.54 -30.32
C ASN A 132 2.66 -21.87 -29.72
N VAL A 133 2.28 -23.15 -29.81
CA VAL A 133 1.01 -23.67 -29.30
C VAL A 133 0.86 -23.48 -27.79
N ALA A 134 1.95 -23.60 -27.02
CA ALA A 134 1.90 -23.40 -25.56
C ALA A 134 1.60 -21.94 -25.20
N LEU A 135 2.25 -20.99 -25.89
CA LEU A 135 1.98 -19.57 -25.72
C LEU A 135 0.53 -19.23 -26.12
N SER A 136 0.06 -19.71 -27.27
CA SER A 136 -1.34 -19.49 -27.69
C SER A 136 -2.35 -20.06 -26.69
N LYS A 137 -2.14 -21.29 -26.20
CA LYS A 137 -3.01 -21.89 -25.15
C LYS A 137 -2.98 -21.09 -23.86
N TRP A 138 -1.81 -20.60 -23.46
CA TRP A 138 -1.68 -19.78 -22.27
C TRP A 138 -2.41 -18.44 -22.41
N ILE A 139 -2.34 -17.78 -23.58
CA ILE A 139 -3.08 -16.54 -23.86
C ILE A 139 -4.60 -16.77 -23.74
N GLU A 140 -5.11 -17.90 -24.26
CA GLU A 140 -6.55 -18.22 -24.14
C GLU A 140 -6.97 -18.55 -22.70
N ALA A 141 -6.10 -19.19 -21.92
CA ALA A 141 -6.34 -19.46 -20.50
C ALA A 141 -6.25 -18.22 -19.60
N ASN A 142 -5.70 -17.11 -20.10
CA ASN A 142 -5.47 -15.88 -19.35
C ASN A 142 -6.07 -14.66 -20.10
N PRO A 143 -7.40 -14.55 -20.18
CA PRO A 143 -8.05 -13.53 -21.01
C PRO A 143 -7.68 -12.09 -20.64
N TRP A 144 -7.29 -11.83 -19.38
CA TRP A 144 -6.79 -10.53 -18.91
C TRP A 144 -5.54 -10.05 -19.67
N VAL A 145 -4.74 -10.96 -20.25
CA VAL A 145 -3.48 -10.60 -20.92
C VAL A 145 -3.73 -9.85 -22.23
N LYS A 146 -4.85 -10.10 -22.91
CA LYS A 146 -5.18 -9.46 -24.19
C LYS A 146 -5.36 -7.94 -24.05
N PRO A 147 -6.24 -7.42 -23.16
CA PRO A 147 -6.34 -5.98 -22.94
C PRO A 147 -5.07 -5.39 -22.32
N TYR A 148 -4.39 -6.09 -21.41
CA TYR A 148 -3.10 -5.63 -20.86
C TYR A 148 -2.04 -5.46 -21.95
N ALA A 149 -1.91 -6.41 -22.89
CA ALA A 149 -0.95 -6.34 -23.98
C ALA A 149 -1.20 -5.14 -24.89
N VAL A 150 -2.46 -4.84 -25.20
CA VAL A 150 -2.82 -3.65 -25.98
C VAL A 150 -2.52 -2.38 -25.19
N TYR A 151 -2.91 -2.32 -23.91
CA TYR A 151 -2.61 -1.18 -23.03
C TYR A 151 -1.11 -0.90 -22.94
N ALA A 152 -0.29 -1.92 -22.62
CA ALA A 152 1.16 -1.78 -22.47
C ALA A 152 1.83 -1.34 -23.78
N MET A 153 1.40 -1.88 -24.92
CA MET A 153 1.87 -1.46 -26.24
C MET A 153 1.49 0.01 -26.53
N LEU A 154 0.26 0.42 -26.25
CA LEU A 154 -0.18 1.80 -26.44
C LEU A 154 0.56 2.76 -25.50
N LYS A 155 0.81 2.33 -24.26
CA LYS A 155 1.58 3.10 -23.27
C LYS A 155 2.99 3.38 -23.77
N GLU A 156 3.68 2.36 -24.28
CA GLU A 156 5.00 2.51 -24.90
C GLU A 156 4.95 3.45 -26.13
N LYS A 157 3.96 3.27 -27.01
CA LYS A 157 3.77 4.13 -28.19
C LYS A 157 3.52 5.60 -27.84
N ASN A 158 2.89 5.87 -26.70
CA ASN A 158 2.61 7.21 -26.21
C ASN A 158 3.69 7.73 -25.24
N GLY A 159 4.90 7.16 -25.26
CA GLY A 159 6.02 7.63 -24.44
C GLY A 159 5.77 7.50 -22.94
N GLU A 160 5.13 6.41 -22.54
CA GLU A 160 4.75 6.08 -21.15
C GLU A 160 3.71 7.00 -20.50
N ALA A 161 3.16 7.96 -21.26
CA ALA A 161 2.13 8.87 -20.78
C ALA A 161 0.86 8.13 -20.28
N SER A 162 0.15 8.76 -19.34
CA SER A 162 -1.13 8.25 -18.84
C SER A 162 -2.14 8.09 -19.97
N TRP A 163 -2.96 7.03 -19.91
CA TRP A 163 -4.01 6.83 -20.91
C TRP A 163 -5.00 8.00 -21.00
N ARG A 164 -5.11 8.86 -19.96
CA ARG A 164 -5.93 10.07 -20.01
C ARG A 164 -5.43 11.10 -21.01
N SER A 165 -4.12 11.15 -21.27
CA SER A 165 -3.50 12.12 -22.19
C SER A 165 -3.31 11.60 -23.61
N TRP A 166 -3.65 10.33 -23.90
CA TRP A 166 -3.56 9.80 -25.26
C TRP A 166 -4.54 10.51 -26.20
N SER A 167 -4.14 10.73 -27.45
CA SER A 167 -5.02 11.37 -28.45
C SER A 167 -6.13 10.43 -28.93
N GLU A 168 -5.86 9.12 -28.99
CA GLU A 168 -6.76 8.06 -29.41
C GLU A 168 -6.83 6.95 -28.34
N ASP A 169 -7.87 6.10 -28.40
CA ASP A 169 -7.98 4.88 -27.60
C ASP A 169 -7.91 5.10 -26.06
N ARG A 170 -8.37 6.28 -25.60
CA ARG A 170 -8.52 6.59 -24.16
C ARG A 170 -9.60 5.76 -23.47
N ASP A 171 -10.68 5.48 -24.20
CA ASP A 171 -11.82 4.67 -23.74
C ASP A 171 -12.24 3.70 -24.86
N PRO A 172 -11.47 2.63 -25.11
CA PRO A 172 -11.76 1.72 -26.19
C PRO A 172 -12.77 0.64 -25.78
N THR A 173 -13.68 0.33 -26.70
CA THR A 173 -14.54 -0.85 -26.56
C THR A 173 -13.75 -2.16 -26.67
N ALA A 174 -14.31 -3.26 -26.14
CA ALA A 174 -13.70 -4.59 -26.30
C ALA A 174 -13.45 -4.98 -27.78
N LEU A 175 -14.31 -4.53 -28.70
CA LEU A 175 -14.13 -4.70 -30.15
C LEU A 175 -12.91 -3.90 -30.66
N ARG A 176 -12.73 -2.66 -30.18
CA ARG A 176 -11.57 -1.83 -30.53
C ARG A 176 -10.27 -2.45 -30.01
N ILE A 177 -10.24 -2.93 -28.77
CA ILE A 177 -9.10 -3.68 -28.21
C ILE A 177 -8.76 -4.88 -29.08
N SER A 178 -9.76 -5.68 -29.46
CA SER A 178 -9.57 -6.85 -30.33
C SER A 178 -9.03 -6.48 -31.72
N ALA A 179 -9.46 -5.34 -32.27
CA ALA A 179 -8.96 -4.84 -33.55
C ALA A 179 -7.50 -4.38 -33.46
N LEU A 180 -7.13 -3.67 -32.38
CA LEU A 180 -5.76 -3.24 -32.11
C LEU A 180 -4.82 -4.43 -31.92
N LEU A 181 -5.27 -5.46 -31.19
CA LEU A 181 -4.52 -6.71 -31.01
C LEU A 181 -4.16 -7.35 -32.36
N ARG A 182 -5.10 -7.39 -33.32
CA ARG A 182 -4.85 -7.92 -34.66
C ARG A 182 -3.96 -7.00 -35.50
N LYS A 183 -4.19 -5.68 -35.44
CA LYS A 183 -3.46 -4.68 -36.24
C LYS A 183 -1.98 -4.64 -35.86
N SER A 184 -1.67 -4.72 -34.57
CA SER A 184 -0.30 -4.66 -34.03
C SER A 184 0.10 -5.99 -33.40
N HIS A 185 -0.23 -7.10 -34.06
CA HIS A 185 -0.09 -8.46 -33.53
C HIS A 185 1.30 -8.76 -32.99
N LYS A 186 2.36 -8.36 -33.70
CA LYS A 186 3.74 -8.64 -33.28
C LYS A 186 4.09 -7.97 -31.94
N ASP A 187 3.76 -6.69 -31.76
CA ASP A 187 4.07 -5.95 -30.53
C ASP A 187 3.17 -6.37 -29.36
N ALA A 188 1.90 -6.69 -29.63
CA ALA A 188 1.03 -7.25 -28.60
C ALA A 188 1.48 -8.65 -28.17
N LEU A 189 1.90 -9.50 -29.11
CA LEU A 189 2.44 -10.82 -28.81
C LEU A 189 3.72 -10.74 -27.98
N PHE A 190 4.56 -9.72 -28.17
CA PHE A 190 5.71 -9.46 -27.31
C PHE A 190 5.30 -9.24 -25.85
N GLN A 191 4.26 -8.43 -25.58
CA GLN A 191 3.74 -8.25 -24.22
C GLN A 191 3.21 -9.56 -23.63
N CYS A 192 2.42 -10.33 -24.41
CA CYS A 192 1.92 -11.63 -23.98
C CYS A 192 3.05 -12.62 -23.67
N TRP A 193 4.10 -12.63 -24.50
CA TRP A 193 5.24 -13.52 -24.33
C TRP A 193 6.03 -13.20 -23.06
N MET A 194 6.28 -11.93 -22.74
CA MET A 194 6.93 -11.57 -21.49
C MET A 194 6.14 -12.06 -20.27
N GLN A 195 4.81 -11.93 -20.28
CA GLN A 195 3.96 -12.44 -19.21
C GLN A 195 3.97 -13.97 -19.12
N PHE A 196 4.01 -14.66 -20.25
CA PHE A 196 4.18 -16.11 -20.31
C PHE A 196 5.50 -16.58 -19.69
N GLU A 197 6.63 -15.93 -20.02
CA GLU A 197 7.94 -16.23 -19.44
C GLU A 197 7.98 -15.91 -17.94
N ALA A 198 7.46 -14.75 -17.53
CA ALA A 198 7.38 -14.34 -16.12
C ALA A 198 6.58 -15.34 -15.28
N GLU A 199 5.38 -15.73 -15.75
CA GLU A 199 4.54 -16.71 -15.05
C GLU A 199 5.23 -18.07 -14.97
N ALA A 200 5.90 -18.52 -16.03
CA ALA A 200 6.63 -19.79 -16.03
C ALA A 200 7.75 -19.79 -14.97
N GLN A 201 8.58 -18.75 -14.94
CA GLN A 201 9.69 -18.66 -13.98
C GLN A 201 9.19 -18.53 -12.54
N PHE A 202 8.14 -17.73 -12.30
CA PHE A 202 7.64 -17.56 -10.95
C PHE A 202 6.96 -18.82 -10.42
N LYS A 203 6.24 -19.58 -11.28
CA LYS A 203 5.74 -20.92 -10.93
C LYS A 203 6.86 -21.88 -10.57
N VAL A 204 7.97 -21.89 -11.31
CA VAL A 204 9.13 -22.73 -10.99
C VAL A 204 9.68 -22.39 -9.60
N ALA A 205 9.87 -21.11 -9.30
CA ALA A 205 10.33 -20.67 -7.98
C ALA A 205 9.36 -21.06 -6.86
N SER A 206 8.07 -20.79 -7.04
CA SER A 206 7.01 -21.14 -6.08
C SER A 206 6.94 -22.65 -5.81
N ASN A 207 6.99 -23.48 -6.85
CA ASN A 207 6.94 -24.93 -6.71
C ASN A 207 8.17 -25.46 -5.97
N LYS A 208 9.38 -25.00 -6.33
CA LYS A 208 10.60 -25.39 -5.63
C LYS A 208 10.59 -25.02 -4.14
N LEU A 209 10.13 -23.81 -3.82
CA LEU A 209 9.95 -23.41 -2.42
C LEU A 209 8.94 -24.31 -1.70
N THR A 210 7.85 -24.67 -2.37
CA THR A 210 6.84 -25.58 -1.82
C THR A 210 7.43 -26.94 -1.49
N GLU A 211 8.21 -27.52 -2.41
CA GLU A 211 8.95 -28.78 -2.24
C GLU A 211 9.97 -28.72 -1.08
N MET A 212 10.55 -27.54 -0.84
CA MET A 212 11.45 -27.30 0.30
C MET A 212 10.71 -27.19 1.65
N GLY A 213 9.38 -27.15 1.65
CA GLY A 213 8.56 -26.90 2.85
C GLY A 213 8.37 -25.41 3.16
N ILE A 214 8.73 -24.52 2.23
CA ILE A 214 8.61 -23.08 2.37
C ILE A 214 7.35 -22.59 1.66
N ARG A 215 6.65 -21.62 2.26
CA ARG A 215 5.44 -21.01 1.72
C ARG A 215 5.71 -19.56 1.33
N ILE A 216 5.22 -19.17 0.15
CA ILE A 216 5.23 -17.77 -0.28
C ILE A 216 4.01 -17.06 0.29
N LYS A 217 4.23 -16.00 1.06
CA LYS A 217 3.23 -15.02 1.44
C LYS A 217 3.34 -13.79 0.52
N GLY A 218 2.42 -13.65 -0.42
CA GLY A 218 2.37 -12.49 -1.31
C GLY A 218 1.80 -11.26 -0.64
N ASP A 219 1.70 -10.18 -1.41
CA ASP A 219 1.06 -8.93 -1.01
C ASP A 219 0.17 -8.42 -2.14
N ILE A 220 -1.07 -8.05 -1.82
CA ILE A 220 -2.10 -7.64 -2.75
C ILE A 220 -2.59 -6.24 -2.33
N PRO A 221 -2.21 -5.18 -3.09
CA PRO A 221 -2.73 -3.83 -2.88
C PRO A 221 -4.25 -3.81 -3.02
N ILE A 222 -4.99 -3.20 -2.09
CA ILE A 222 -6.45 -3.10 -2.27
C ILE A 222 -6.80 -2.25 -3.49
N LEU A 223 -6.16 -1.10 -3.64
CA LEU A 223 -6.40 -0.15 -4.74
C LEU A 223 -5.49 -0.45 -5.94
N ILE A 224 -5.89 0.06 -7.11
CA ILE A 224 -5.13 -0.05 -8.36
C ILE A 224 -4.88 1.35 -8.90
N ASN A 225 -3.71 1.54 -9.53
CA ASN A 225 -3.37 2.79 -10.21
C ASN A 225 -4.44 3.16 -11.24
N GLU A 226 -4.85 4.42 -11.27
CA GLU A 226 -5.75 4.91 -12.32
C GLU A 226 -5.16 4.68 -13.71
N ASP A 227 -3.85 4.94 -13.85
CA ASP A 227 -3.10 4.65 -15.06
C ASP A 227 -2.68 3.19 -15.12
N SER A 228 -3.68 2.32 -15.30
CA SER A 228 -3.53 0.87 -15.41
C SER A 228 -4.41 0.30 -16.53
N ALA A 229 -4.03 -0.89 -17.01
CA ALA A 229 -4.86 -1.66 -17.93
C ALA A 229 -6.22 -1.98 -17.31
N ASP A 230 -6.27 -2.25 -16.01
CA ASP A 230 -7.49 -2.62 -15.28
C ASP A 230 -8.54 -1.52 -15.31
N VAL A 231 -8.15 -0.29 -14.95
CA VAL A 231 -9.05 0.88 -14.98
C VAL A 231 -9.37 1.29 -16.41
N TRP A 232 -8.41 1.18 -17.32
CA TRP A 232 -8.58 1.55 -18.72
C TRP A 232 -9.59 0.67 -19.47
N CYS A 233 -9.57 -0.66 -19.24
CA CYS A 233 -10.47 -1.59 -19.95
C CYS A 233 -11.70 -2.04 -19.15
N ASN A 234 -11.69 -1.93 -17.82
CA ASN A 234 -12.82 -2.28 -16.95
C ASN A 234 -13.33 -1.07 -16.15
N ARG A 235 -13.40 0.09 -16.79
CA ARG A 235 -13.73 1.37 -16.15
C ARG A 235 -15.02 1.35 -15.33
N GLN A 236 -15.99 0.50 -15.70
CA GLN A 236 -17.26 0.35 -14.98
C GLN A 236 -17.12 -0.09 -13.51
N TYR A 237 -16.01 -0.72 -13.12
CA TYR A 237 -15.78 -1.14 -11.73
C TYR A 237 -15.17 -0.03 -10.86
N PHE A 238 -14.83 1.12 -11.43
CA PHE A 238 -14.09 2.18 -10.74
C PHE A 238 -14.85 3.50 -10.82
N SER A 239 -14.93 4.21 -9.70
CA SER A 239 -15.33 5.61 -9.67
C SER A 239 -14.10 6.47 -9.91
N LEU A 240 -14.21 7.38 -10.88
CA LEU A 240 -13.17 8.35 -11.21
C LEU A 240 -13.44 9.73 -10.60
N ASP A 241 -14.54 9.88 -9.86
CA ASP A 241 -14.98 11.15 -9.26
C ASP A 241 -14.19 11.46 -7.98
N ASP A 242 -13.85 10.42 -7.22
CA ASP A 242 -13.12 10.51 -5.96
C ASP A 242 -11.74 9.83 -6.05
N ARG A 243 -10.87 10.18 -5.10
CA ARG A 243 -9.57 9.58 -4.87
C ARG A 243 -9.52 8.96 -3.49
N ALA A 244 -9.03 7.73 -3.42
CA ALA A 244 -8.79 7.07 -2.17
C ALA A 244 -7.62 7.72 -1.43
N GLY A 245 -7.69 7.72 -0.10
CA GLY A 245 -6.67 8.28 0.76
C GLY A 245 -6.78 7.80 2.20
N ALA A 246 -6.23 8.60 3.10
CA ALA A 246 -6.38 8.47 4.54
C ALA A 246 -6.76 9.82 5.17
N PRO A 247 -7.58 9.80 6.23
CA PRO A 247 -7.84 11.01 6.99
C PRO A 247 -6.55 11.51 7.68
N PRO A 248 -6.54 12.75 8.19
CA PRO A 248 -5.46 13.24 9.03
C PRO A 248 -5.16 12.35 10.26
N ASP A 249 -3.89 12.21 10.60
CA ASP A 249 -3.41 11.42 11.75
C ASP A 249 -2.22 12.09 12.46
N MET A 250 -1.62 11.39 13.43
CA MET A 250 -0.49 11.90 14.22
C MET A 250 0.81 12.12 13.41
N TYR A 251 0.92 11.50 12.23
CA TYR A 251 2.08 11.60 11.34
C TYR A 251 1.83 12.53 10.14
N SER A 252 0.57 12.72 9.74
CA SER A 252 0.15 13.65 8.69
C SER A 252 -1.06 14.47 9.10
N TYR A 253 -0.82 15.75 9.44
CA TYR A 253 -1.89 16.72 9.75
C TYR A 253 -2.85 16.97 8.58
N SER A 254 -2.41 16.79 7.34
CA SER A 254 -3.24 16.98 6.16
C SER A 254 -3.86 15.70 5.61
N GLY A 255 -3.67 14.58 6.31
CA GLY A 255 -4.03 13.26 5.80
C GLY A 255 -3.20 12.88 4.58
N GLN A 256 -3.69 11.94 3.78
CA GLN A 256 -3.00 11.49 2.58
C GLN A 256 -3.99 11.35 1.43
N ASN A 257 -3.64 11.89 0.26
CA ASN A 257 -4.34 11.61 -0.98
C ASN A 257 -3.46 10.67 -1.81
N TRP A 258 -3.89 9.41 -1.97
CA TRP A 258 -3.10 8.41 -2.68
C TRP A 258 -3.30 8.47 -4.20
N GLY A 259 -4.28 9.23 -4.68
CA GLY A 259 -4.51 9.41 -6.12
C GLY A 259 -5.13 8.19 -6.83
N PHE A 260 -5.51 7.15 -6.10
CA PHE A 260 -6.17 5.97 -6.66
C PHE A 260 -7.69 6.18 -6.82
N PRO A 261 -8.33 5.64 -7.88
CA PRO A 261 -9.79 5.61 -7.97
C PRO A 261 -10.39 4.69 -6.91
N THR A 262 -11.66 4.91 -6.56
CA THR A 262 -12.40 4.04 -5.64
C THR A 262 -13.20 2.97 -6.40
N TYR A 263 -13.61 1.89 -5.73
CA TYR A 263 -14.41 0.84 -6.36
C TYR A 263 -15.89 1.18 -6.41
N ARG A 264 -16.54 0.83 -7.53
CA ARG A 264 -17.99 0.70 -7.64
C ARG A 264 -18.41 -0.67 -7.13
N TRP A 265 -18.42 -0.82 -5.81
CA TRP A 265 -18.77 -2.09 -5.14
C TRP A 265 -20.17 -2.59 -5.52
N ASP A 266 -21.10 -1.69 -5.82
CA ASP A 266 -22.44 -1.99 -6.33
C ASP A 266 -22.40 -2.74 -7.69
N VAL A 267 -21.53 -2.30 -8.60
CA VAL A 267 -21.35 -2.92 -9.92
C VAL A 267 -20.60 -4.26 -9.78
N LEU A 268 -19.54 -4.28 -8.95
CA LEU A 268 -18.80 -5.51 -8.67
C LEU A 268 -19.72 -6.58 -8.07
N GLU A 269 -20.61 -6.22 -7.14
CA GLU A 269 -21.57 -7.14 -6.53
C GLU A 269 -22.57 -7.71 -7.54
N GLN A 270 -23.09 -6.88 -8.46
CA GLN A 270 -23.98 -7.34 -9.54
C GLN A 270 -23.31 -8.37 -10.45
N GLU A 271 -21.99 -8.30 -10.60
CA GLU A 271 -21.19 -9.27 -11.36
C GLU A 271 -20.55 -10.35 -10.47
N ASN A 272 -21.08 -10.56 -9.27
CA ASN A 272 -20.61 -11.56 -8.30
C ASN A 272 -19.09 -11.45 -8.03
N PHE A 273 -18.61 -10.22 -7.92
CA PHE A 273 -17.22 -9.85 -7.64
C PHE A 273 -16.20 -10.44 -8.61
N LYS A 274 -16.62 -10.73 -9.86
CA LYS A 274 -15.81 -11.46 -10.85
C LYS A 274 -14.37 -10.96 -10.98
N TRP A 275 -14.15 -9.65 -11.10
CA TRP A 275 -12.80 -9.09 -11.26
C TRP A 275 -11.90 -9.39 -10.07
N TRP A 276 -12.41 -9.25 -8.84
CA TRP A 276 -11.68 -9.59 -7.61
C TRP A 276 -11.42 -11.09 -7.49
N ARG A 277 -12.39 -11.91 -7.88
CA ARG A 277 -12.26 -13.37 -7.90
C ARG A 277 -11.16 -13.83 -8.86
N ASP A 278 -11.20 -13.32 -10.09
CA ASP A 278 -10.17 -13.59 -11.10
C ASP A 278 -8.79 -13.11 -10.62
N ARG A 279 -8.71 -11.95 -9.95
CA ARG A 279 -7.46 -11.41 -9.39
C ARG A 279 -6.86 -12.35 -8.35
N LEU A 280 -7.67 -12.84 -7.42
CA LEU A 280 -7.21 -13.81 -6.41
C LEU A 280 -6.85 -15.15 -7.04
N ALA A 281 -7.61 -15.62 -8.03
CA ALA A 281 -7.29 -16.84 -8.77
C ALA A 281 -5.92 -16.72 -9.48
N GLN A 282 -5.60 -15.56 -10.08
CA GLN A 282 -4.29 -15.30 -10.66
C GLN A 282 -3.17 -15.34 -9.60
N ALA A 283 -3.35 -14.66 -8.47
CA ALA A 283 -2.37 -14.67 -7.37
C ALA A 283 -2.15 -16.08 -6.79
N SER A 284 -3.23 -16.89 -6.72
CA SER A 284 -3.20 -18.26 -6.19
C SER A 284 -2.33 -19.23 -6.99
N LYS A 285 -1.92 -18.86 -8.21
CA LYS A 285 -0.94 -19.64 -8.98
C LYS A 285 0.42 -19.70 -8.30
N PHE A 286 0.75 -18.70 -7.47
CA PHE A 286 2.10 -18.51 -6.91
C PHE A 286 2.11 -18.47 -5.38
N TYR A 287 1.09 -17.87 -4.76
CA TYR A 287 1.08 -17.62 -3.34
C TYR A 287 0.38 -18.74 -2.56
N HIS A 288 0.80 -18.90 -1.31
CA HIS A 288 0.20 -19.82 -0.34
C HIS A 288 -0.58 -19.07 0.73
N ALA A 289 -0.12 -17.86 1.03
CA ALA A 289 -0.78 -16.87 1.85
C ALA A 289 -0.66 -15.50 1.17
N TYR A 290 -1.47 -14.53 1.55
CA TYR A 290 -1.30 -13.17 1.07
C TYR A 290 -1.66 -12.13 2.12
N ARG A 291 -0.96 -11.00 2.08
CA ARG A 291 -1.38 -9.76 2.73
C ARG A 291 -2.41 -9.06 1.83
N ILE A 292 -3.52 -8.62 2.41
CA ILE A 292 -4.37 -7.58 1.85
C ILE A 292 -3.87 -6.27 2.45
N ASP A 293 -3.25 -5.45 1.61
CA ASP A 293 -2.87 -4.09 1.95
C ASP A 293 -4.13 -3.25 2.24
N HIS A 294 -4.08 -2.45 3.29
CA HIS A 294 -5.16 -1.57 3.72
C HIS A 294 -6.53 -2.26 3.74
N VAL A 295 -6.65 -3.35 4.51
CA VAL A 295 -7.89 -4.16 4.58
C VAL A 295 -9.11 -3.32 4.97
N LEU A 296 -8.87 -2.21 5.67
CA LEU A 296 -9.90 -1.28 6.11
C LEU A 296 -10.78 -0.78 4.95
N GLY A 297 -10.23 -0.68 3.73
CA GLY A 297 -10.98 -0.28 2.54
C GLY A 297 -12.15 -1.21 2.15
N PHE A 298 -12.19 -2.45 2.66
CA PHE A 298 -13.35 -3.34 2.53
C PHE A 298 -14.47 -3.01 3.52
N PHE A 299 -14.16 -2.34 4.62
CA PHE A 299 -15.15 -1.83 5.57
C PHE A 299 -15.61 -0.45 5.12
N ARG A 300 -14.65 0.43 4.85
CA ARG A 300 -14.80 1.83 4.43
C ARG A 300 -13.50 2.33 3.79
N ILE A 301 -13.60 3.13 2.74
CA ILE A 301 -12.45 3.85 2.18
C ILE A 301 -12.62 5.35 2.45
N TRP A 302 -11.52 6.06 2.74
CA TRP A 302 -11.55 7.52 2.78
C TRP A 302 -11.54 8.04 1.35
N ALA A 303 -12.68 8.57 0.92
CA ALA A 303 -12.92 9.13 -0.41
C ALA A 303 -12.73 10.64 -0.38
N ILE A 304 -11.88 11.14 -1.27
CA ILE A 304 -11.50 12.54 -1.38
C ILE A 304 -11.94 13.03 -2.76
N PRO A 305 -12.73 14.10 -2.88
CA PRO A 305 -13.11 14.64 -4.18
C PRO A 305 -11.87 14.99 -5.04
N GLN A 306 -11.90 14.70 -6.34
CA GLN A 306 -10.72 14.83 -7.21
C GLN A 306 -10.12 16.26 -7.23
N ASN A 307 -10.90 17.29 -6.91
CA ASN A 307 -10.43 18.69 -6.85
C ASN A 307 -9.67 19.04 -5.56
N GLN A 308 -9.52 18.10 -4.62
CA GLN A 308 -8.71 18.27 -3.40
C GLN A 308 -7.32 17.65 -3.59
N ARG A 309 -6.29 18.26 -3.00
CA ARG A 309 -4.88 17.82 -3.08
C ARG A 309 -4.47 17.04 -1.83
N THR A 310 -5.13 17.25 -0.69
CA THR A 310 -4.86 16.62 0.60
C THR A 310 -5.99 15.67 1.00
N GLY A 311 -5.84 14.99 2.15
CA GLY A 311 -6.88 14.14 2.73
C GLY A 311 -7.90 14.89 3.59
N ILE A 312 -7.73 16.19 3.85
CA ILE A 312 -8.51 16.95 4.85
C ILE A 312 -10.01 16.97 4.55
N LEU A 313 -10.39 17.14 3.28
CA LEU A 313 -11.79 17.31 2.86
C LEU A 313 -12.40 16.00 2.30
N GLY A 314 -11.88 14.85 2.71
CA GLY A 314 -12.50 13.57 2.41
C GLY A 314 -13.63 13.17 3.38
N HIS A 315 -14.23 12.02 3.11
CA HIS A 315 -15.16 11.34 4.00
C HIS A 315 -15.07 9.82 3.83
N PHE A 316 -15.59 9.04 4.78
CA PHE A 316 -15.65 7.59 4.60
C PHE A 316 -16.75 7.19 3.59
N SER A 317 -16.48 6.15 2.82
CA SER A 317 -17.42 5.51 1.89
C SER A 317 -17.33 3.98 2.01
N PRO A 318 -18.42 3.27 2.34
CA PRO A 318 -19.73 3.82 2.68
C PRO A 318 -19.73 4.54 4.05
N ALA A 319 -20.68 5.43 4.27
CA ALA A 319 -20.94 6.06 5.56
C ALA A 319 -22.42 6.42 5.71
N ILE A 320 -22.88 6.51 6.95
CA ILE A 320 -24.20 7.04 7.32
C ILE A 320 -24.08 8.58 7.38
N PRO A 321 -24.68 9.34 6.46
CA PRO A 321 -24.65 10.79 6.54
C PRO A 321 -25.50 11.30 7.71
N VAL A 322 -25.15 12.48 8.20
CA VAL A 322 -26.03 13.27 9.07
C VAL A 322 -27.03 14.00 8.17
N SER A 323 -28.32 13.72 8.33
CA SER A 323 -29.34 14.35 7.48
C SER A 323 -29.76 15.73 7.99
N LEU A 324 -30.17 16.61 7.08
CA LEU A 324 -30.81 17.88 7.42
C LEU A 324 -32.03 17.68 8.32
N SER A 325 -32.79 16.60 8.13
CA SER A 325 -33.96 16.29 8.97
C SER A 325 -33.58 15.99 10.41
N THR A 326 -32.44 15.30 10.63
CA THR A 326 -31.90 15.02 11.97
C THR A 326 -31.50 16.31 12.66
N LEU A 327 -30.81 17.21 11.95
CA LEU A 327 -30.33 18.48 12.49
C LEU A 327 -31.50 19.44 12.79
N THR A 328 -32.48 19.53 11.90
CA THR A 328 -33.66 20.41 12.10
C THR A 328 -34.56 19.90 13.22
N SER A 329 -34.72 18.57 13.36
CA SER A 329 -35.43 17.96 14.49
C SER A 329 -34.70 18.22 15.82
N ALA A 330 -33.38 18.35 15.79
CA ALA A 330 -32.58 18.80 16.91
C ALA A 330 -32.62 20.34 17.12
N GLY A 331 -33.43 21.10 16.37
CA GLY A 331 -33.62 22.53 16.57
C GLY A 331 -32.62 23.43 15.85
N PHE A 332 -31.71 22.87 15.03
CA PHE A 332 -30.84 23.68 14.19
C PHE A 332 -31.61 24.21 12.98
N LYS A 333 -31.48 25.51 12.70
CA LYS A 333 -32.08 26.11 11.50
C LYS A 333 -31.27 25.73 10.26
N LYS A 334 -31.91 25.70 9.10
CA LYS A 334 -31.23 25.40 7.83
C LYS A 334 -30.08 26.38 7.58
N GLU A 335 -30.30 27.66 7.86
CA GLU A 335 -29.31 28.73 7.71
C GLU A 335 -28.09 28.51 8.62
N THR A 336 -28.30 27.95 9.82
CA THR A 336 -27.19 27.57 10.71
C THR A 336 -26.37 26.44 10.08
N ILE A 337 -27.01 25.42 9.51
CA ILE A 337 -26.28 24.31 8.86
C ILE A 337 -25.54 24.81 7.61
N GLU A 338 -26.17 25.67 6.81
CA GLU A 338 -25.53 26.34 5.68
C GLU A 338 -24.31 27.16 6.13
N TYR A 339 -24.40 27.86 7.25
CA TYR A 339 -23.27 28.58 7.85
C TYR A 339 -22.13 27.66 8.28
N LEU A 340 -22.44 26.47 8.83
CA LEU A 340 -21.45 25.53 9.34
C LEU A 340 -20.74 24.71 8.25
N GLN A 341 -21.33 24.55 7.07
CA GLN A 341 -20.68 23.90 5.92
C GLN A 341 -19.88 24.88 5.04
N ASN A 342 -20.23 26.16 5.05
CA ASN A 342 -19.57 27.18 4.24
C ASN A 342 -18.40 27.80 5.02
N PRO A 343 -17.14 27.59 4.60
CA PRO A 343 -16.00 28.05 5.38
C PRO A 343 -15.91 29.56 5.41
N ASN A 344 -15.99 30.15 6.60
CA ASN A 344 -16.08 31.59 6.76
C ASN A 344 -15.26 32.09 7.95
N MET A 345 -14.72 33.31 7.84
CA MET A 345 -13.93 33.97 8.89
C MET A 345 -14.18 35.48 8.92
N SER A 346 -13.99 36.10 10.08
CA SER A 346 -14.02 37.56 10.17
C SER A 346 -12.72 38.19 9.66
N LYS A 347 -12.77 39.45 9.23
CA LYS A 347 -11.57 40.18 8.79
C LYS A 347 -10.46 40.20 9.85
N ASN A 348 -10.82 40.27 11.12
CA ASN A 348 -9.86 40.20 12.23
C ASN A 348 -9.23 38.81 12.37
N GLN A 349 -10.02 37.74 12.17
CA GLN A 349 -9.49 36.37 12.16
C GLN A 349 -8.53 36.16 10.99
N LEU A 350 -8.88 36.65 9.80
CA LEU A 350 -7.99 36.63 8.63
C LEU A 350 -6.66 37.34 8.93
N ARG A 351 -6.72 38.54 9.54
CA ARG A 351 -5.53 39.31 9.89
C ARG A 351 -4.58 38.60 10.85
N ALA A 352 -5.08 37.68 11.68
CA ALA A 352 -4.24 36.92 12.60
C ALA A 352 -3.21 36.01 11.90
N PHE A 353 -3.43 35.63 10.64
CA PHE A 353 -2.49 34.78 9.88
C PHE A 353 -2.14 35.31 8.49
N LEU A 354 -2.96 36.20 7.90
CA LEU A 354 -2.63 36.90 6.64
C LEU A 354 -1.91 38.25 6.87
N GLY A 355 -1.88 38.76 8.10
CA GLY A 355 -1.19 40.01 8.45
C GLY A 355 -1.60 41.17 7.53
N ASP A 356 -0.62 41.90 7.03
CA ASP A 356 -0.83 43.06 6.15
C ASP A 356 -1.41 42.69 4.77
N ALA A 357 -1.28 41.43 4.34
CA ALA A 357 -1.86 40.96 3.08
C ALA A 357 -3.39 40.78 3.14
N THR A 358 -4.00 40.88 4.33
CA THR A 358 -5.43 40.63 4.54
C THR A 358 -6.32 41.44 3.62
N ASP A 359 -6.08 42.75 3.49
CA ASP A 359 -6.94 43.64 2.70
C ASP A 359 -6.88 43.32 1.21
N ALA A 360 -5.68 43.02 0.69
CA ALA A 360 -5.49 42.58 -0.69
C ALA A 360 -6.14 41.22 -0.93
N CYS A 361 -5.94 40.27 -0.01
CA CYS A 361 -6.54 38.94 -0.10
C CYS A 361 -8.07 39.01 -0.10
N VAL A 362 -8.66 39.78 0.83
CA VAL A 362 -10.13 39.99 0.93
C VAL A 362 -10.70 40.49 -0.40
N SER A 363 -10.10 41.51 -1.01
CA SER A 363 -10.55 42.04 -2.30
C SER A 363 -10.48 41.01 -3.43
N LYS A 364 -9.41 40.21 -3.45
CA LYS A 364 -9.10 39.29 -4.54
C LYS A 364 -9.84 37.95 -4.44
N TYR A 365 -9.83 37.33 -3.26
CA TYR A 365 -10.20 35.93 -3.06
C TYR A 365 -11.52 35.73 -2.30
N PHE A 366 -12.05 36.76 -1.66
CA PHE A 366 -13.20 36.62 -0.77
C PHE A 366 -14.40 37.45 -1.23
N GLU A 367 -15.57 37.04 -0.77
CA GLU A 367 -16.80 37.81 -0.80
C GLU A 367 -17.47 37.78 0.58
N LEU A 368 -18.38 38.73 0.82
CA LEU A 368 -19.10 38.80 2.09
C LEU A 368 -20.17 37.69 2.12
N LEU A 369 -20.20 36.90 3.19
CA LEU A 369 -21.22 35.87 3.37
C LEU A 369 -22.61 36.55 3.44
N PRO A 370 -23.58 36.14 2.61
CA PRO A 370 -24.91 36.75 2.59
C PRO A 370 -25.55 36.82 3.97
N GLY A 371 -26.13 37.98 4.30
CA GLY A 371 -26.78 38.20 5.60
C GLY A 371 -25.82 38.51 6.76
N THR A 372 -24.52 38.61 6.52
CA THR A 372 -23.52 39.00 7.51
C THR A 372 -22.84 40.32 7.13
N ASN A 373 -22.24 41.01 8.10
CA ASN A 373 -21.54 42.28 7.87
C ASN A 373 -20.01 42.16 7.97
N ASP A 374 -19.50 41.04 8.49
CA ASP A 374 -18.09 40.87 8.80
C ASP A 374 -17.54 39.48 8.49
N ARG A 375 -18.34 38.55 7.94
CA ARG A 375 -17.90 37.18 7.61
C ARG A 375 -17.57 37.08 6.13
N TYR A 376 -16.39 36.59 5.83
CA TYR A 376 -15.86 36.43 4.48
C TYR A 376 -15.78 34.95 4.14
N ILE A 377 -16.26 34.60 2.94
CA ILE A 377 -16.13 33.28 2.31
C ILE A 377 -15.24 33.39 1.09
N LEU A 378 -14.58 32.29 0.70
CA LEU A 378 -13.85 32.26 -0.56
C LEU A 378 -14.83 32.37 -1.73
N LYS A 379 -14.46 33.13 -2.77
CA LYS A 379 -15.24 33.20 -4.00
C LYS A 379 -15.36 31.80 -4.64
N PRO A 380 -16.43 31.50 -5.38
CA PRO A 380 -16.69 30.17 -5.93
C PRO A 380 -15.53 29.56 -6.72
N GLU A 381 -14.78 30.36 -7.47
CA GLU A 381 -13.62 29.92 -8.26
C GLU A 381 -12.40 29.49 -7.41
N PHE A 382 -12.39 29.77 -6.10
CA PHE A 382 -11.34 29.37 -5.15
C PHE A 382 -11.85 28.39 -4.07
N ASN A 383 -13.03 27.79 -4.24
CA ASN A 383 -13.67 26.93 -3.23
C ASN A 383 -13.18 25.47 -3.22
N CYS A 384 -11.93 25.22 -3.62
CA CYS A 384 -11.28 23.91 -3.50
C CYS A 384 -9.76 24.07 -3.35
N GLU A 385 -9.11 23.04 -2.80
CA GLU A 385 -7.67 23.12 -2.55
C GLU A 385 -6.86 23.31 -3.84
N SER A 386 -7.24 22.64 -4.93
CA SER A 386 -6.54 22.79 -6.20
C SER A 386 -6.58 24.25 -6.69
N ALA A 387 -7.76 24.89 -6.65
CA ALA A 387 -7.88 26.28 -7.07
C ALA A 387 -7.06 27.25 -6.22
N VAL A 388 -6.98 27.02 -4.90
CA VAL A 388 -6.13 27.81 -4.00
C VAL A 388 -4.64 27.58 -4.28
N LEU A 389 -4.23 26.32 -4.41
CA LEU A 389 -2.82 25.94 -4.58
C LEU A 389 -2.28 26.33 -5.96
N ASP A 390 -3.12 26.36 -6.99
CA ASP A 390 -2.77 26.74 -8.34
C ASP A 390 -2.66 28.27 -8.54
N THR A 391 -2.98 29.08 -7.50
CA THR A 391 -2.75 30.53 -7.54
C THR A 391 -1.27 30.90 -7.64
N ALA A 392 -0.98 32.11 -8.13
CA ALA A 392 0.38 32.66 -8.22
C ALA A 392 0.89 33.30 -6.92
N GLU A 393 0.19 33.09 -5.79
CA GLU A 393 0.56 33.69 -4.49
C GLU A 393 1.77 32.98 -3.85
N GLU A 394 2.36 33.63 -2.85
CA GLU A 394 3.36 33.00 -1.99
C GLU A 394 2.75 31.88 -1.14
N GLN A 395 3.56 30.86 -0.79
CA GLN A 395 3.06 29.65 -0.12
C GLN A 395 2.33 29.96 1.19
N TRP A 396 2.82 30.90 2.01
CA TRP A 396 2.17 31.26 3.28
C TRP A 396 0.78 31.90 3.09
N ILE A 397 0.54 32.60 1.97
CA ILE A 397 -0.79 33.11 1.62
C ILE A 397 -1.69 31.94 1.23
N LYS A 398 -1.20 31.00 0.42
CA LYS A 398 -1.93 29.77 0.07
C LYS A 398 -2.32 28.99 1.32
N ASP A 399 -1.40 28.82 2.27
CA ASP A 399 -1.65 28.16 3.55
C ASP A 399 -2.73 28.91 4.36
N GLY A 400 -2.73 30.24 4.33
CA GLY A 400 -3.77 31.07 4.93
C GLY A 400 -5.15 30.88 4.27
N LEU A 401 -5.21 30.86 2.93
CA LEU A 401 -6.45 30.60 2.19
C LEU A 401 -6.98 29.18 2.46
N LEU A 402 -6.11 28.18 2.49
CA LEU A 402 -6.45 26.79 2.85
C LEU A 402 -7.01 26.69 4.27
N LYS A 403 -6.42 27.41 5.23
CA LYS A 403 -6.93 27.48 6.61
C LYS A 403 -8.37 28.00 6.67
N VAL A 404 -8.74 28.93 5.80
CA VAL A 404 -10.14 29.36 5.68
C VAL A 404 -10.97 28.26 5.05
N LEU A 405 -10.54 27.70 3.91
CA LEU A 405 -11.24 26.64 3.20
C LEU A 405 -11.58 25.43 4.09
N TRP A 406 -10.71 25.08 5.03
CA TRP A 406 -10.91 23.96 5.95
C TRP A 406 -11.76 24.27 7.19
N ASN A 407 -12.10 25.54 7.46
CA ASN A 407 -12.87 25.94 8.64
C ASN A 407 -14.37 25.65 8.50
N ARG A 408 -14.75 24.38 8.63
CA ARG A 408 -16.13 23.87 8.49
C ARG A 408 -16.44 22.74 9.48
N ILE A 409 -17.71 22.48 9.75
CA ILE A 409 -18.16 21.31 10.52
C ILE A 409 -18.54 20.16 9.62
N PHE A 410 -19.09 20.47 8.44
CA PHE A 410 -19.64 19.49 7.53
C PHE A 410 -18.96 19.54 6.17
N VAL A 411 -18.67 18.36 5.62
CA VAL A 411 -18.43 18.15 4.20
C VAL A 411 -19.79 17.84 3.55
N PRO A 412 -20.23 18.62 2.54
CA PRO A 412 -21.50 18.37 1.87
C PRO A 412 -21.52 17.01 1.16
N GLY A 413 -22.61 16.25 1.31
CA GLY A 413 -22.85 14.98 0.64
C GLY A 413 -23.74 15.09 -0.60
N THR A 414 -23.99 13.95 -1.24
CA THR A 414 -24.96 13.82 -2.34
C THR A 414 -25.90 12.65 -2.06
N PRO A 415 -27.24 12.84 -2.09
CA PRO A 415 -27.98 14.05 -2.48
C PRO A 415 -27.89 15.23 -1.51
N GLU A 416 -28.37 16.41 -1.94
CA GLU A 416 -28.42 17.62 -1.11
C GLU A 416 -29.19 17.37 0.19
N GLY A 417 -28.67 17.90 1.30
CA GLY A 417 -29.24 17.70 2.65
C GLY A 417 -28.62 16.54 3.41
N GLU A 418 -27.64 15.85 2.83
CA GLU A 418 -26.76 14.91 3.53
C GLU A 418 -25.42 15.56 3.83
N TYR A 419 -24.90 15.31 5.04
CA TYR A 419 -23.67 15.93 5.52
C TYR A 419 -22.76 14.89 6.16
N TYR A 420 -21.47 14.96 5.85
CA TYR A 420 -20.44 14.17 6.51
C TYR A 420 -19.69 15.03 7.52
N PRO A 421 -19.39 14.53 8.74
CA PRO A 421 -18.58 15.27 9.70
C PRO A 421 -17.18 15.54 9.13
N TYR A 422 -16.75 16.80 9.18
CA TYR A 422 -15.36 17.17 8.90
C TYR A 422 -14.43 16.53 9.93
N TRP A 423 -13.27 16.02 9.52
CA TRP A 423 -12.39 15.25 10.42
C TRP A 423 -12.05 15.98 11.73
N TYR A 424 -11.74 17.28 11.64
CA TYR A 424 -11.43 18.11 12.80
C TYR A 424 -12.60 18.97 13.29
N TRP A 425 -13.85 18.55 13.07
CA TRP A 425 -15.05 19.35 13.40
C TRP A 425 -15.02 19.92 14.83
N TYR A 426 -14.52 19.14 15.79
CA TYR A 426 -14.43 19.46 17.22
C TYR A 426 -13.37 20.53 17.55
N ASN A 427 -12.46 20.83 16.63
CA ASN A 427 -11.40 21.81 16.79
C ASN A 427 -11.41 22.83 15.63
N THR A 428 -12.58 23.42 15.38
CA THR A 428 -12.75 24.47 14.37
C THR A 428 -13.16 25.79 14.99
N GLN A 429 -12.78 26.89 14.35
CA GLN A 429 -13.17 28.22 14.82
C GLN A 429 -14.66 28.48 14.58
N VAL A 430 -15.23 27.90 13.51
CA VAL A 430 -16.66 28.05 13.20
C VAL A 430 -17.55 27.39 14.25
N LEU A 431 -17.13 26.26 14.87
CA LEU A 431 -17.87 25.66 16.00
C LEU A 431 -18.00 26.65 17.16
N GLY A 432 -16.91 27.34 17.48
CA GLY A 432 -16.85 28.31 18.58
C GLY A 432 -17.72 29.55 18.39
N THR A 433 -18.30 29.75 17.19
CA THR A 433 -19.26 30.85 16.93
C THR A 433 -20.68 30.53 17.41
N LEU A 434 -20.99 29.25 17.65
CA LEU A 434 -22.28 28.82 18.17
C LEU A 434 -22.38 29.02 19.69
N PRO A 435 -23.59 29.18 20.25
CA PRO A 435 -23.80 29.09 21.70
C PRO A 435 -23.29 27.75 22.27
N GLN A 436 -22.77 27.74 23.50
CA GLN A 436 -22.21 26.53 24.12
C GLN A 436 -23.18 25.34 24.14
N GLU A 437 -24.47 25.58 24.37
CA GLU A 437 -25.51 24.53 24.34
C GLU A 437 -25.67 23.93 22.93
N GLU A 438 -25.59 24.74 21.88
CA GLU A 438 -25.64 24.27 20.50
C GLU A 438 -24.37 23.48 20.14
N GLN A 439 -23.19 23.91 20.60
CA GLN A 439 -21.94 23.16 20.41
C GLN A 439 -22.02 21.77 21.05
N LYS A 440 -22.50 21.71 22.30
CA LYS A 440 -22.67 20.45 23.02
C LYS A 440 -23.67 19.53 22.31
N LYS A 441 -24.83 20.06 21.93
CA LYS A 441 -25.88 19.30 21.23
C LYS A 441 -25.40 18.77 19.88
N LEU A 442 -24.64 19.58 19.13
CA LEU A 442 -24.05 19.16 17.87
C LEU A 442 -23.03 18.04 18.10
N GLY A 443 -22.17 18.17 19.11
CA GLY A 443 -21.22 17.12 19.48
C GLY A 443 -21.90 15.80 19.84
N GLU A 444 -22.99 15.83 20.60
CA GLU A 444 -23.79 14.63 20.92
C GLU A 444 -24.33 13.94 19.66
N ILE A 445 -24.83 14.71 18.67
CA ILE A 445 -25.31 14.18 17.40
C ILE A 445 -24.17 13.53 16.60
N LEU A 446 -23.02 14.19 16.52
CA LEU A 446 -21.88 13.71 15.73
C LEU A 446 -21.24 12.47 16.35
N HIS A 447 -21.11 12.39 17.68
CA HIS A 447 -20.67 11.18 18.36
C HIS A 447 -21.66 10.02 18.23
N ALA A 448 -22.96 10.29 18.27
CA ALA A 448 -23.97 9.28 18.01
C ALA A 448 -23.91 8.76 16.56
N ASN A 449 -23.67 9.66 15.59
CA ASN A 449 -23.46 9.27 14.19
C ASN A 449 -22.20 8.41 14.02
N GLU A 450 -21.08 8.80 14.64
CA GLU A 450 -19.82 8.04 14.63
C GLU A 450 -20.03 6.61 15.16
N ALA A 451 -20.70 6.46 16.31
CA ALA A 451 -21.02 5.16 16.87
C ALA A 451 -21.93 4.32 15.96
N ALA A 452 -22.88 4.95 15.26
CA ALA A 452 -23.77 4.25 14.33
C ALA A 452 -23.05 3.69 13.11
N GLN A 453 -21.90 4.25 12.71
CA GLN A 453 -21.15 3.79 11.54
C GLN A 453 -20.66 2.34 11.69
N ASP A 454 -20.34 1.91 12.92
CA ASP A 454 -19.68 0.62 13.15
C ASP A 454 -20.53 -0.57 12.69
N SER A 455 -21.87 -0.49 12.84
CA SER A 455 -22.79 -1.52 12.35
C SER A 455 -22.83 -1.60 10.82
N LEU A 456 -22.78 -0.45 10.13
CA LEU A 456 -22.72 -0.39 8.68
C LEU A 456 -21.41 -1.00 8.16
N TRP A 457 -20.29 -0.61 8.76
CA TRP A 457 -18.96 -1.09 8.38
C TRP A 457 -18.76 -2.56 8.71
N TYR A 458 -19.29 -3.06 9.82
CA TYR A 458 -19.33 -4.50 10.13
C TYR A 458 -20.01 -5.27 9.00
N ALA A 459 -21.23 -4.86 8.62
CA ALA A 459 -21.99 -5.54 7.58
C ALA A 459 -21.29 -5.49 6.22
N ASN A 460 -20.74 -4.34 5.84
CA ASN A 460 -20.02 -4.16 4.59
C ASN A 460 -18.74 -4.99 4.54
N GLY A 461 -17.88 -4.88 5.55
CA GLY A 461 -16.63 -5.62 5.65
C GLY A 461 -16.85 -7.12 5.67
N LYS A 462 -17.82 -7.61 6.46
CA LYS A 462 -18.16 -9.04 6.51
C LYS A 462 -18.64 -9.53 5.14
N LYS A 463 -19.50 -8.78 4.45
CA LYS A 463 -19.98 -9.14 3.10
C LYS A 463 -18.81 -9.26 2.13
N LEU A 464 -18.01 -8.20 1.96
CA LEU A 464 -16.95 -8.18 0.96
C LEU A 464 -15.82 -9.16 1.26
N LEU A 465 -15.33 -9.18 2.51
CA LEU A 465 -14.24 -10.07 2.89
C LEU A 465 -14.64 -11.54 2.87
N SER A 466 -15.91 -11.88 3.17
CA SER A 466 -16.36 -13.28 3.08
C SER A 466 -16.27 -13.84 1.67
N VAL A 467 -16.53 -13.03 0.63
CA VAL A 467 -16.38 -13.46 -0.76
C VAL A 467 -14.91 -13.74 -1.07
N LEU A 468 -14.03 -12.82 -0.68
CA LEU A 468 -12.60 -12.94 -0.99
C LEU A 468 -11.92 -14.07 -0.21
N ALA A 469 -12.24 -14.22 1.07
CA ALA A 469 -11.68 -15.27 1.92
C ALA A 469 -12.08 -16.68 1.47
N ASN A 470 -13.22 -16.82 0.79
CA ASN A 470 -13.71 -18.10 0.27
C ASN A 470 -13.33 -18.36 -1.20
N GLU A 471 -12.70 -17.42 -1.89
CA GLU A 471 -12.38 -17.58 -3.32
C GLU A 471 -11.23 -18.56 -3.56
N THR A 472 -10.24 -18.56 -2.67
CA THR A 472 -9.05 -19.39 -2.85
C THR A 472 -8.67 -20.08 -1.56
N ASP A 473 -7.87 -21.12 -1.72
CA ASP A 473 -7.30 -21.92 -0.65
C ASP A 473 -6.08 -21.28 0.04
N MET A 474 -5.80 -19.99 -0.24
CA MET A 474 -4.69 -19.25 0.35
C MET A 474 -5.05 -18.72 1.74
N VAL A 475 -4.08 -18.68 2.65
CA VAL A 475 -4.26 -18.04 3.95
C VAL A 475 -4.33 -16.51 3.79
N VAL A 476 -5.38 -15.90 4.33
CA VAL A 476 -5.58 -14.45 4.28
C VAL A 476 -4.94 -13.79 5.50
N CYS A 477 -4.17 -12.73 5.26
CA CYS A 477 -3.65 -11.85 6.28
C CYS A 477 -4.06 -10.41 5.96
N ALA A 478 -4.67 -9.75 6.93
CA ALA A 478 -5.03 -8.34 6.87
C ALA A 478 -3.84 -7.48 7.31
N GLU A 479 -3.59 -6.39 6.59
CA GLU A 479 -3.00 -5.23 7.24
C GLU A 479 -4.11 -4.30 7.72
N ASP A 480 -4.29 -4.30 9.04
CA ASP A 480 -5.31 -3.61 9.81
C ASP A 480 -4.69 -2.50 10.68
N LEU A 481 -3.82 -1.66 10.12
CA LEU A 481 -3.21 -0.53 10.85
C LEU A 481 -3.96 0.79 10.59
N GLY A 482 -3.65 1.81 11.40
CA GLY A 482 -4.20 3.16 11.26
C GLY A 482 -5.50 3.36 12.05
N ALA A 483 -6.46 4.10 11.46
CA ALA A 483 -7.75 4.40 12.08
C ALA A 483 -8.74 3.22 11.96
N VAL A 484 -8.52 2.19 12.76
CA VAL A 484 -9.25 0.91 12.73
C VAL A 484 -10.63 1.04 13.40
N PRO A 485 -11.75 0.77 12.68
CA PRO A 485 -13.08 0.65 13.30
C PRO A 485 -13.16 -0.45 14.35
N HIS A 486 -14.02 -0.28 15.36
CA HIS A 486 -14.21 -1.25 16.44
C HIS A 486 -14.71 -2.62 15.95
N CYS A 487 -15.47 -2.66 14.85
CA CYS A 487 -15.95 -3.90 14.26
C CYS A 487 -14.88 -4.76 13.57
N VAL A 488 -13.71 -4.19 13.20
CA VAL A 488 -12.71 -4.90 12.37
C VAL A 488 -12.19 -6.17 13.05
N PRO A 489 -11.71 -6.15 14.31
CA PRO A 489 -11.21 -7.37 14.96
C PRO A 489 -12.25 -8.51 14.98
N SER A 490 -13.52 -8.18 15.20
CA SER A 490 -14.63 -9.15 15.21
C SER A 490 -14.82 -9.80 13.84
N VAL A 491 -14.89 -9.00 12.77
CA VAL A 491 -15.07 -9.52 11.41
C VAL A 491 -13.86 -10.36 10.97
N LEU A 492 -12.64 -9.91 11.24
CA LEU A 492 -11.44 -10.69 10.92
C LEU A 492 -11.42 -12.03 11.68
N GLY A 493 -11.79 -12.03 12.96
CA GLY A 493 -11.89 -13.23 13.78
C GLY A 493 -12.94 -14.22 13.25
N GLU A 494 -14.15 -13.74 12.93
CA GLU A 494 -15.22 -14.56 12.37
C GLU A 494 -14.85 -15.20 11.02
N LEU A 495 -14.07 -14.49 10.20
CA LEU A 495 -13.62 -14.96 8.89
C LEU A 495 -12.26 -15.68 8.93
N SER A 496 -11.68 -15.89 10.11
CA SER A 496 -10.36 -16.50 10.30
C SER A 496 -9.23 -15.79 9.52
N ILE A 497 -9.33 -14.48 9.36
CA ILE A 497 -8.33 -13.65 8.70
C ILE A 497 -7.29 -13.21 9.75
N ASN A 498 -6.01 -13.40 9.45
CA ASN A 498 -4.95 -13.05 10.39
C ASN A 498 -4.74 -11.54 10.44
N SER A 499 -4.80 -10.91 11.61
CA SER A 499 -4.45 -9.49 11.78
C SER A 499 -2.93 -9.25 11.69
N LEU A 500 -2.48 -8.01 11.65
CA LEU A 500 -1.07 -7.61 11.70
C LEU A 500 -0.73 -6.98 13.06
N ARG A 501 0.41 -7.36 13.63
CA ARG A 501 0.96 -6.78 14.86
C ARG A 501 2.41 -6.36 14.61
N VAL A 502 2.60 -5.06 14.45
CA VAL A 502 3.93 -4.45 14.36
C VAL A 502 4.37 -4.05 15.75
N GLU A 503 5.46 -4.63 16.24
CA GLU A 503 5.88 -4.58 17.65
C GLU A 503 5.94 -3.15 18.22
N ARG A 504 6.51 -2.21 17.46
CA ARG A 504 6.61 -0.79 17.82
C ARG A 504 5.26 -0.06 17.98
N TRP A 505 4.17 -0.59 17.42
CA TRP A 505 2.84 0.03 17.41
C TRP A 505 1.80 -0.74 18.23
N ALA A 506 2.14 -1.94 18.71
CA ALA A 506 1.25 -2.81 19.47
C ALA A 506 1.12 -2.33 20.93
N ARG A 507 0.41 -1.22 21.12
CA ARG A 507 0.18 -0.57 22.41
C ARG A 507 -1.32 -0.47 22.69
N ASN A 508 -1.67 -0.46 23.97
CA ASN A 508 -3.03 -0.12 24.40
C ASN A 508 -3.16 1.41 24.42
N TRP A 509 -3.51 1.99 23.27
CA TRP A 509 -3.59 3.44 23.09
C TRP A 509 -4.69 4.12 23.93
N ASP A 510 -5.67 3.34 24.41
CA ASP A 510 -6.79 3.82 25.23
C ASP A 510 -6.49 3.79 26.75
N ALA A 511 -5.40 3.17 27.17
CA ALA A 511 -5.01 3.10 28.58
C ALA A 511 -4.03 4.22 28.99
N PRO A 512 -4.08 4.70 30.24
CA PRO A 512 -3.09 5.66 30.76
C PRO A 512 -1.66 5.17 30.58
N GLY A 513 -0.78 6.03 30.04
CA GLY A 513 0.61 5.68 29.73
C GLY A 513 0.80 4.84 28.48
N GLN A 514 -0.28 4.42 27.82
CA GLN A 514 -0.29 3.69 26.56
C GLN A 514 0.70 2.51 26.56
N PRO A 515 0.57 1.55 27.49
CA PRO A 515 1.53 0.46 27.63
C PRO A 515 1.60 -0.41 26.37
N TYR A 516 2.75 -1.04 26.12
CA TYR A 516 2.84 -2.09 25.12
C TYR A 516 2.04 -3.32 25.56
N PHE A 517 1.46 -4.04 24.60
CA PHE A 517 0.95 -5.37 24.87
C PHE A 517 2.12 -6.36 24.99
N GLU A 518 2.04 -7.28 25.94
CA GLU A 518 2.97 -8.40 25.97
C GLU A 518 2.84 -9.21 24.68
N VAL A 519 3.95 -9.53 24.03
CA VAL A 519 3.94 -10.28 22.76
C VAL A 519 3.20 -11.63 22.91
N SER A 520 3.26 -12.23 24.10
CA SER A 520 2.54 -13.47 24.43
C SER A 520 1.02 -13.33 24.50
N GLU A 521 0.50 -12.10 24.53
CA GLU A 521 -0.93 -11.78 24.53
C GLU A 521 -1.42 -11.36 23.14
N TYR A 522 -0.53 -11.26 22.15
CA TYR A 522 -0.95 -10.96 20.78
C TYR A 522 -2.00 -11.98 20.30
N PRO A 523 -3.03 -11.55 19.54
CA PRO A 523 -4.07 -12.45 19.06
C PRO A 523 -3.49 -13.65 18.31
N ARG A 524 -4.00 -14.85 18.57
CA ARG A 524 -3.53 -16.08 17.89
C ARG A 524 -3.58 -15.95 16.37
N LEU A 525 -4.71 -15.50 15.84
CA LEU A 525 -4.92 -15.25 14.41
C LEU A 525 -4.28 -13.93 14.00
N SER A 526 -2.95 -13.89 14.03
CA SER A 526 -2.19 -12.71 13.61
C SER A 526 -0.81 -13.05 13.08
N VAL A 527 -0.23 -12.08 12.38
CA VAL A 527 1.15 -12.01 11.95
C VAL A 527 1.87 -10.96 12.80
N ALA A 528 2.90 -11.36 13.53
CA ALA A 528 3.77 -10.46 14.26
C ALA A 528 5.02 -10.11 13.43
N THR A 529 5.45 -8.86 13.49
CA THR A 529 6.69 -8.38 12.90
C THR A 529 7.28 -7.24 13.73
N THR A 530 8.59 -7.03 13.60
CA THR A 530 9.33 -5.90 14.19
C THR A 530 9.14 -4.63 13.39
N SER A 531 9.12 -4.74 12.07
CA SER A 531 9.05 -3.65 11.10
C SER A 531 8.25 -4.05 9.86
N VAL A 532 7.82 -3.05 9.08
CA VAL A 532 7.20 -3.21 7.75
C VAL A 532 8.01 -2.41 6.72
N HIS A 533 7.75 -2.62 5.43
CA HIS A 533 8.50 -1.94 4.36
C HIS A 533 8.35 -0.40 4.39
N ASP A 534 7.29 0.11 5.02
CA ASP A 534 7.00 1.54 5.21
C ASP A 534 7.66 2.15 6.47
N SER A 535 8.14 1.32 7.40
CA SER A 535 8.81 1.76 8.62
C SER A 535 10.33 1.67 8.49
N SER A 536 11.06 2.29 9.43
CA SER A 536 12.47 1.93 9.61
C SER A 536 12.63 0.51 10.17
N THR A 537 13.84 -0.04 10.05
CA THR A 537 14.26 -1.31 10.66
C THR A 537 14.37 -1.18 12.18
N ILE A 538 14.72 -2.25 12.90
CA ILE A 538 14.99 -2.16 14.36
C ILE A 538 16.14 -1.19 14.65
N LEU A 539 17.20 -1.21 13.83
CA LEU A 539 18.31 -0.28 13.99
C LEU A 539 17.88 1.16 13.72
N GLY A 540 17.06 1.38 12.69
CA GLY A 540 16.53 2.70 12.36
C GLY A 540 15.54 3.22 13.39
N LEU A 541 14.74 2.35 14.03
CA LEU A 541 13.83 2.70 15.12
C LEU A 541 14.55 3.46 16.23
N TRP A 542 15.76 3.00 16.54
CA TRP A 542 16.58 3.57 17.61
C TRP A 542 17.04 5.01 17.33
N GLN A 543 16.84 5.49 16.11
CA GLN A 543 17.20 6.81 15.64
C GLN A 543 15.99 7.66 15.23
N GLU A 544 14.77 7.12 15.33
CA GLU A 544 13.56 7.86 14.96
C GLU A 544 13.26 8.98 15.96
N ASP A 545 12.96 10.16 15.43
CA ASP A 545 12.47 11.28 16.21
C ASP A 545 11.14 10.93 16.87
N GLY A 546 11.04 11.17 18.18
CA GLY A 546 9.84 10.89 18.97
C GLY A 546 9.70 9.44 19.44
N PHE A 547 10.62 8.53 19.09
CA PHE A 547 10.62 7.19 19.68
C PHE A 547 11.25 7.18 21.08
N ASP A 548 10.46 6.81 22.09
CA ASP A 548 10.96 6.65 23.45
C ASP A 548 11.64 5.28 23.64
N ARG A 549 12.96 5.27 23.35
CA ARG A 549 13.84 4.10 23.52
C ARG A 549 13.79 3.54 24.93
N ASN A 550 13.81 4.40 25.96
CA ASN A 550 13.82 3.98 27.36
C ASN A 550 12.50 3.33 27.74
N PHE A 551 11.38 3.88 27.27
CA PHE A 551 10.08 3.30 27.49
C PHE A 551 9.97 1.91 26.84
N PHE A 552 10.39 1.76 25.59
CA PHE A 552 10.43 0.45 24.92
C PHE A 552 11.36 -0.54 25.65
N TRP A 553 12.59 -0.14 25.94
CA TRP A 553 13.60 -1.02 26.54
C TRP A 553 13.22 -1.50 27.96
N LYS A 554 12.68 -0.62 28.79
CA LYS A 554 12.31 -0.99 30.17
C LYS A 554 10.96 -1.67 30.26
N ASN A 555 9.95 -1.18 29.53
CA ASN A 555 8.55 -1.61 29.72
C ASN A 555 8.11 -2.71 28.75
N HIS A 556 8.68 -2.78 27.54
CA HIS A 556 8.35 -3.83 26.57
C HIS A 556 9.37 -4.96 26.56
N MET A 557 10.66 -4.60 26.63
CA MET A 557 11.76 -5.59 26.66
C MET A 557 12.11 -6.07 28.07
N HIS A 558 11.52 -5.48 29.12
CA HIS A 558 11.75 -5.79 30.53
C HIS A 558 13.22 -5.72 30.96
N MET A 559 13.99 -4.83 30.34
CA MET A 559 15.41 -4.67 30.63
C MET A 559 15.61 -3.75 31.84
N ALA A 560 16.47 -4.17 32.77
CA ALA A 560 16.74 -3.42 33.99
C ALA A 560 17.55 -2.14 33.76
N SER A 561 18.31 -2.06 32.67
CA SER A 561 19.15 -0.91 32.34
C SER A 561 18.38 0.19 31.62
N GLU A 562 19.02 1.35 31.47
CA GLU A 562 18.60 2.30 30.44
C GLU A 562 18.83 1.73 29.04
N ALA A 563 18.05 2.24 28.08
CA ALA A 563 18.22 1.94 26.67
C ALA A 563 19.61 2.40 26.22
N PRO A 564 20.37 1.56 25.51
CA PRO A 564 21.65 1.96 24.94
C PRO A 564 21.47 3.07 23.89
N GLN A 565 22.55 3.78 23.54
CA GLN A 565 22.48 4.77 22.45
C GLN A 565 22.37 4.12 21.07
N ALA A 566 22.96 2.94 20.89
CA ALA A 566 22.90 2.14 19.68
C ALA A 566 22.79 0.66 20.06
N LEU A 567 22.11 -0.13 19.23
CA LEU A 567 21.96 -1.56 19.44
C LEU A 567 23.16 -2.31 18.87
N THR A 568 23.72 -3.24 19.65
CA THR A 568 24.69 -4.24 19.17
C THR A 568 23.95 -5.46 18.63
N PRO A 569 24.61 -6.36 17.86
CA PRO A 569 23.99 -7.60 17.41
C PRO A 569 23.34 -8.43 18.53
N ASP A 570 23.98 -8.54 19.70
CA ASP A 570 23.42 -9.25 20.87
C ASP A 570 22.13 -8.58 21.39
N MET A 571 22.06 -7.26 21.35
CA MET A 571 20.86 -6.51 21.74
C MET A 571 19.74 -6.67 20.72
N VAL A 572 20.07 -6.71 19.43
CA VAL A 572 19.12 -7.05 18.36
C VAL A 572 18.61 -8.49 18.54
N GLU A 573 19.49 -9.44 18.88
CA GLU A 573 19.07 -10.82 19.20
C GLU A 573 18.07 -10.83 20.37
N ALA A 574 18.27 -10.00 21.39
CA ALA A 574 17.32 -9.91 22.50
C ALA A 574 15.93 -9.41 22.05
N VAL A 575 15.87 -8.37 21.18
CA VAL A 575 14.63 -7.88 20.56
C VAL A 575 13.97 -8.97 19.72
N MET A 576 14.73 -9.61 18.84
CA MET A 576 14.23 -10.71 18.00
C MET A 576 13.73 -11.90 18.84
N ARG A 577 14.43 -12.26 19.91
CA ARG A 577 14.00 -13.30 20.85
C ARG A 577 12.71 -12.93 21.56
N ASN A 578 12.43 -11.65 21.80
CA ASN A 578 11.16 -11.21 22.36
C ASN A 578 10.01 -11.44 21.38
N ILE A 579 10.08 -10.89 20.16
CA ILE A 579 8.99 -11.06 19.19
C ILE A 579 8.73 -12.54 18.83
N TYR A 580 9.76 -13.40 18.89
CA TYR A 580 9.59 -14.85 18.69
C TYR A 580 8.78 -15.55 19.80
N LYS A 581 8.60 -14.93 20.97
CA LYS A 581 7.65 -15.37 22.02
C LYS A 581 6.20 -15.02 21.68
N ALA A 582 5.93 -14.27 20.61
CA ALA A 582 4.59 -13.84 20.27
C ALA A 582 3.61 -15.02 20.15
N ASN A 583 2.38 -14.81 20.58
CA ASN A 583 1.30 -15.79 20.43
C ASN A 583 0.63 -15.77 19.03
N SER A 584 0.98 -14.79 18.21
CA SER A 584 0.69 -14.76 16.77
C SER A 584 1.06 -16.05 16.08
N LEU A 585 0.21 -16.55 15.18
CA LEU A 585 0.45 -17.77 14.40
C LEU A 585 1.71 -17.64 13.53
N PHE A 586 1.95 -16.45 12.99
CA PHE A 586 3.13 -16.12 12.19
C PHE A 586 4.01 -15.09 12.90
N VAL A 587 5.33 -15.25 12.81
CA VAL A 587 6.32 -14.20 13.10
C VAL A 587 7.17 -14.03 11.84
N ILE A 588 7.12 -12.85 11.22
CA ILE A 588 7.78 -12.57 9.92
C ILE A 588 8.53 -11.22 9.97
N PRO A 589 9.69 -11.13 10.66
CA PRO A 589 10.56 -9.96 10.63
C PRO A 589 11.12 -9.67 9.23
N SER A 590 11.60 -8.44 9.04
CA SER A 590 12.30 -8.05 7.81
C SER A 590 13.65 -8.74 7.67
N MET A 591 14.14 -8.90 6.43
CA MET A 591 15.48 -9.43 6.18
C MET A 591 16.57 -8.56 6.83
N GLN A 592 16.38 -7.24 6.85
CA GLN A 592 17.33 -6.29 7.46
C GLN A 592 17.49 -6.53 8.96
N ASP A 593 16.40 -6.85 9.66
CA ASP A 593 16.44 -7.16 11.09
C ASP A 593 17.21 -8.46 11.39
N TYR A 594 17.19 -9.44 10.46
CA TYR A 594 18.06 -10.62 10.55
C TYR A 594 19.52 -10.27 10.25
N LEU A 595 19.81 -9.44 9.25
CA LEU A 595 21.18 -9.02 8.92
C LEU A 595 21.83 -8.25 10.09
N ALA A 596 21.05 -7.51 10.87
CA ALA A 596 21.50 -6.81 12.06
C ALA A 596 21.99 -7.73 13.20
N LEU A 597 21.71 -9.04 13.13
CA LEU A 597 22.32 -10.05 14.02
C LEU A 597 23.79 -10.35 13.66
N SER A 598 24.28 -9.84 12.54
CA SER A 598 25.66 -9.97 12.11
C SER A 598 26.37 -8.62 12.11
N SER A 599 27.49 -8.53 12.82
CA SER A 599 28.35 -7.34 12.77
C SER A 599 28.95 -7.07 11.39
N SER A 600 28.98 -8.08 10.50
CA SER A 600 29.49 -7.95 9.13
C SER A 600 28.57 -7.14 8.22
N TRP A 601 27.27 -7.08 8.54
CA TRP A 601 26.26 -6.44 7.70
C TRP A 601 25.48 -5.34 8.42
N THR A 602 25.96 -4.91 9.59
CA THR A 602 25.42 -3.72 10.25
C THR A 602 25.70 -2.49 9.38
N PRO A 603 24.69 -1.69 8.99
CA PRO A 603 24.90 -0.52 8.17
C PRO A 603 25.61 0.59 8.96
N LYS A 604 26.28 1.51 8.24
CA LYS A 604 26.82 2.73 8.86
C LYS A 604 25.71 3.70 9.26
N ASP A 605 24.73 3.83 8.38
CA ASP A 605 23.51 4.60 8.60
C ASP A 605 22.30 3.66 8.44
N PRO A 606 21.54 3.36 9.51
CA PRO A 606 20.33 2.55 9.42
C PRO A 606 19.28 3.09 8.45
N GLY A 607 19.30 4.39 8.12
CA GLY A 607 18.45 4.97 7.09
C GLY A 607 18.70 4.40 5.69
N ASP A 608 19.91 3.91 5.40
CA ASP A 608 20.25 3.29 4.11
C ASP A 608 19.52 1.96 3.86
N GLU A 609 19.02 1.32 4.92
CA GLU A 609 18.29 0.05 4.85
C GLU A 609 16.78 0.23 4.64
N ARG A 610 16.30 1.48 4.66
CA ARG A 610 14.87 1.79 4.52
C ARG A 610 14.39 1.48 3.10
N VAL A 611 13.35 0.64 3.02
CA VAL A 611 12.76 0.27 1.72
C VAL A 611 11.89 1.39 1.18
N ASN A 612 11.06 2.00 2.02
CA ASN A 612 10.18 3.09 1.64
C ASN A 612 10.02 4.12 2.77
N THR A 613 9.88 5.38 2.39
CA THR A 613 9.39 6.46 3.26
C THR A 613 8.02 6.92 2.75
N PRO A 614 6.92 6.57 3.43
CA PRO A 614 5.57 6.99 3.05
C PRO A 614 5.46 8.50 2.83
N GLY A 615 4.63 8.91 1.87
CA GLY A 615 4.41 10.31 1.52
C GLY A 615 5.55 10.97 0.74
N THR A 616 6.62 10.25 0.38
CA THR A 616 7.74 10.77 -0.42
C THR A 616 7.83 10.11 -1.79
N VAL A 617 8.29 10.87 -2.78
CA VAL A 617 8.63 10.37 -4.13
C VAL A 617 10.11 10.62 -4.36
N GLY A 618 10.84 9.61 -4.82
CA GLY A 618 12.25 9.79 -5.14
C GLY A 618 13.03 8.49 -5.29
N PRO A 619 14.28 8.58 -5.81
CA PRO A 619 15.13 7.43 -6.13
C PRO A 619 15.58 6.62 -4.90
N GLN A 620 15.39 7.15 -3.69
CA GLN A 620 15.66 6.44 -2.45
C GLN A 620 14.64 5.33 -2.17
N ASN A 621 13.38 5.48 -2.56
CA ASN A 621 12.35 4.48 -2.30
C ASN A 621 12.47 3.30 -3.27
N TRP A 622 12.16 2.10 -2.77
CA TRP A 622 12.11 0.85 -3.54
C TRP A 622 13.44 0.54 -4.25
N SER A 623 14.55 1.00 -3.65
CA SER A 623 15.90 0.87 -4.20
C SER A 623 16.83 0.06 -3.32
N TYR A 624 16.36 -0.39 -2.15
CA TYR A 624 17.13 -1.19 -1.21
C TYR A 624 17.62 -2.48 -1.87
N LYS A 625 18.91 -2.77 -1.70
CA LYS A 625 19.59 -3.98 -2.15
C LYS A 625 20.29 -4.60 -0.95
N LEU A 626 20.23 -5.93 -0.82
CA LEU A 626 20.91 -6.61 0.27
C LEU A 626 22.43 -6.32 0.22
N PRO A 627 23.08 -6.05 1.36
CA PRO A 627 24.51 -5.77 1.42
C PRO A 627 25.39 -7.00 1.11
N CYS A 628 24.79 -8.18 0.99
CA CYS A 628 25.43 -9.43 0.61
C CYS A 628 24.68 -10.11 -0.53
N SER A 629 25.41 -10.88 -1.33
CA SER A 629 24.86 -11.83 -2.30
C SER A 629 24.21 -13.03 -1.60
N LEU A 630 23.35 -13.75 -2.32
CA LEU A 630 22.75 -14.98 -1.80
C LEU A 630 23.79 -16.06 -1.48
N GLU A 631 24.90 -16.12 -2.22
CA GLU A 631 26.02 -17.02 -1.95
C GLU A 631 26.74 -16.66 -0.65
N GLU A 632 26.98 -15.36 -0.39
CA GLU A 632 27.57 -14.89 0.88
C GLU A 632 26.61 -15.11 2.05
N LEU A 633 25.32 -14.89 1.84
CA LEU A 633 24.27 -15.15 2.82
C LEU A 633 24.24 -16.63 3.22
N GLU A 634 24.28 -17.52 2.23
CA GLU A 634 24.31 -18.96 2.43
C GLU A 634 25.59 -19.42 3.17
N ALA A 635 26.73 -18.79 2.90
CA ALA A 635 28.01 -19.12 3.53
C ALA A 635 28.10 -18.66 5.01
N ASN A 636 27.28 -17.69 5.43
CA ASN A 636 27.27 -17.19 6.80
C ASN A 636 26.53 -18.15 7.76
N THR A 637 27.21 -19.24 8.13
CA THR A 637 26.67 -20.27 9.02
C THR A 637 26.43 -19.79 10.45
N ALA A 638 27.20 -18.80 10.94
CA ALA A 638 27.01 -18.23 12.27
C ALA A 638 25.67 -17.50 12.37
N LEU A 639 25.35 -16.63 11.41
CA LEU A 639 24.04 -15.97 11.35
C LEU A 639 22.91 -17.01 11.25
N SER A 640 23.07 -17.97 10.34
CA SER A 640 22.06 -19.01 10.12
C SER A 640 21.77 -19.82 11.39
N ALA A 641 22.80 -20.14 12.18
CA ALA A 641 22.67 -20.84 13.46
C ALA A 641 21.95 -20.01 14.53
N THR A 642 22.23 -18.71 14.62
CA THR A 642 21.51 -17.80 15.53
C THR A 642 20.03 -17.75 15.20
N ILE A 643 19.67 -17.63 13.91
CA ILE A 643 18.27 -17.61 13.47
C ILE A 643 17.61 -18.98 13.72
N ALA A 644 18.30 -20.08 13.39
CA ALA A 644 17.80 -21.44 13.63
C ALA A 644 17.46 -21.70 15.10
N LYS A 645 18.23 -21.13 16.04
CA LYS A 645 17.91 -21.23 17.47
C LYS A 645 16.58 -20.53 17.82
N LEU A 646 16.33 -19.35 17.26
CA LEU A 646 15.07 -18.62 17.48
C LEU A 646 13.87 -19.38 16.91
N THR A 647 13.99 -19.90 15.69
CA THR A 647 12.93 -20.66 15.00
C THR A 647 12.67 -22.01 15.67
N ASP A 648 13.70 -22.75 16.07
CA ASP A 648 13.58 -24.03 16.78
C ASP A 648 12.88 -23.90 18.13
N GLU A 649 13.26 -22.89 18.92
CA GLU A 649 12.63 -22.61 20.21
C GLU A 649 11.14 -22.30 20.03
N ARG A 650 10.80 -21.53 18.99
CA ARG A 650 9.41 -21.19 18.67
C ARG A 650 8.62 -22.38 18.14
N ALA A 651 9.20 -23.20 17.26
CA ALA A 651 8.54 -24.37 16.66
C ALA A 651 8.16 -25.45 17.70
N ARG A 652 8.92 -25.55 18.80
CA ARG A 652 8.63 -26.49 19.91
C ARG A 652 7.50 -26.03 20.85
N ARG A 653 7.03 -24.79 20.72
CA ARG A 653 5.93 -24.29 21.54
C ARG A 653 4.62 -24.93 21.10
N PRO A 654 3.75 -25.35 22.03
CA PRO A 654 2.47 -25.90 21.67
C PRO A 654 1.55 -24.81 21.09
N LEU A 655 0.87 -25.13 19.98
CA LEU A 655 -0.31 -24.39 19.54
C LEU A 655 -1.46 -24.75 20.50
N ARG A 656 -1.52 -24.07 21.64
CA ARG A 656 -2.68 -24.15 22.55
C ARG A 656 -3.75 -23.18 22.12
#